data_AF-A0A9P1G4B1-F1
#
_entry.id   AF-A0A9P1G4B1-F1
#
_cell.length_a   1.000
_cell.length_b   1.000
_cell.length_c   1.000
_cell.angle_alpha   90.00
_cell.angle_beta   90.00
_cell.angle_gamma   90.00
#
_symmetry.space_group_name_H-M   'P 1'
#
loop_
_entity.id
_entity.type
_entity.pdbx_description
1 polymer ?
#
loop_
_entity_poly.entity_id
_entity_poly.type
_entity_poly.pdbx_seq_one_letter_code
_entity_poly.pdbx_strand_id
1 'polypeptide(L)'
;MRSLAVACVVALVAANAAGGAPEFFHTDGAWAMLKDGGVRTWGDPGRGGDSSSVRDMSGVDMSGIEHGVQSVVATKSAFAALKADGSVISWGKASEGGDSRVNLDSVVKLAASAYAFAALRADGGVVFWGKLSADESEADEGNDGNAAQHSLEALKPLEPSHSQGDAEADEALQDLEELDSLDSLDSGVVDVIASSEAFACIKEDGTVYTWDGDLLKKVYDGDNPVVEVFGGLSSFAALRKDGSVLTWGHPEFGGDSSAVRSHLQSGVLRLERRSIFDRGFIAWKANSTAVIWGHNKKGVPLESQIVRAEQVQLRHTAGAVLRPDGTAFCFGDPKTFGDSSSVDLSNLRSILCPRFACVAIKKDGSIVTWGQRLGRQDPPELQNVVEVFGTPYSFAALIRDTSDIPRPNDRIVAWGDSQSGGRTDYPKKLPRHLEVFEVKAIHSHFDGSNNGVFIAEVRDQDSRDVLHAWGDPRYGALVADVSERSSERSQRSLQTTAPCLSSAVMTRKNVVNGNGDAISVRIMDPGWESVKILSRIAKVVIEEVLGYNAELHEGFNTVAAIFPVMAGCTNYPYDWTGCSAGSTESHVLMEGYIWQHFDVWSSVTLYTPAFAPVRASKIYRSYEGLYVSKGVWDLKTTSPALDTKEAFLSSQNPHDYFDDLTAFSSTQLAPCSQTILMDRTIMATYVQITDDTGGVDASGDGTCYDSHWWLAPGSCRDLLGAQCVPVITGGNGWMMPAFMQKSAIWGLQLAIAVAATFSDYLDLAANKLCLFYWWEPDALFIALQPKRIIFPPHNASAWANENYTTSNANHKLDTVVSYDLQAIAPDVHTFISNFNFGIDDMRALLYQKNSGTTIDSLACMWVANNEN
;
A
#
# COMPACT_ATOMS: atom_id res chain seq x y z
N MET A 1 -3.15 -23.46 -25.25
CA MET A 1 -3.41 -22.20 -25.98
C MET A 1 -4.74 -21.52 -25.60
N ARG A 2 -5.88 -22.22 -25.44
CA ARG A 2 -7.09 -21.64 -24.80
C ARG A 2 -7.02 -21.52 -23.26
N SER A 3 -6.06 -22.18 -22.61
CA SER A 3 -5.91 -22.20 -21.15
C SER A 3 -5.21 -20.97 -20.55
N LEU A 4 -4.43 -20.23 -21.33
CA LEU A 4 -3.72 -19.02 -20.86
C LEU A 4 -4.69 -17.86 -20.57
N ALA A 5 -5.77 -17.72 -21.35
CA ALA A 5 -6.79 -16.68 -21.17
C ALA A 5 -7.68 -16.93 -19.94
N VAL A 6 -7.95 -18.20 -19.60
CA VAL A 6 -8.73 -18.59 -18.41
C VAL A 6 -7.92 -18.37 -17.13
N ALA A 7 -6.61 -18.66 -17.14
CA ALA A 7 -5.74 -18.48 -15.98
C ALA A 7 -5.54 -17.00 -15.59
N CYS A 8 -5.43 -16.10 -16.57
CA CYS A 8 -5.34 -14.65 -16.34
C CYS A 8 -6.63 -14.11 -15.67
N VAL A 9 -7.80 -14.54 -16.16
CA VAL A 9 -9.11 -14.16 -15.59
C VAL A 9 -9.35 -14.78 -14.21
N VAL A 10 -8.95 -16.04 -13.96
CA VAL A 10 -9.07 -16.69 -12.64
C VAL A 10 -8.12 -16.08 -11.59
N ALA A 11 -6.95 -15.59 -12.00
CA ALA A 11 -6.04 -14.85 -11.10
C ALA A 11 -6.57 -13.46 -10.74
N LEU A 12 -7.19 -12.76 -11.70
CA LEU A 12 -7.86 -11.47 -11.46
C LEU A 12 -9.16 -11.59 -10.63
N VAL A 13 -9.92 -12.68 -10.79
CA VAL A 13 -11.10 -12.99 -9.93
C VAL A 13 -10.70 -13.29 -8.49
N ALA A 14 -9.53 -13.91 -8.26
CA ALA A 14 -9.00 -14.14 -6.91
C ALA A 14 -8.40 -12.86 -6.26
N ALA A 15 -8.07 -11.84 -7.05
CA ALA A 15 -7.51 -10.59 -6.56
C ALA A 15 -8.56 -9.62 -5.96
N ASN A 16 -9.85 -9.75 -6.30
CA ASN A 16 -10.89 -8.79 -5.87
C ASN A 16 -11.73 -9.21 -4.64
N ALA A 17 -11.37 -10.31 -3.98
CA ALA A 17 -11.97 -10.70 -2.70
C ALA A 17 -10.89 -10.62 -1.59
N ALA A 18 -10.96 -9.58 -0.75
CA ALA A 18 -10.11 -9.30 0.42
C ALA A 18 -8.61 -9.01 0.19
N GLY A 19 -8.02 -8.12 0.99
CA GLY A 19 -6.57 -7.91 1.08
C GLY A 19 -5.98 -6.90 0.09
N GLY A 20 -4.81 -6.33 0.42
CA GLY A 20 -4.15 -5.21 -0.27
C GLY A 20 -3.89 -5.40 -1.77
N ALA A 21 -3.48 -4.32 -2.44
CA ALA A 21 -3.27 -4.33 -3.88
C ALA A 21 -2.24 -5.42 -4.27
N PRO A 22 -2.55 -6.32 -5.22
CA PRO A 22 -1.61 -7.33 -5.69
C PRO A 22 -0.37 -6.68 -6.32
N GLU A 23 0.80 -7.23 -6.02
CA GLU A 23 2.06 -6.82 -6.65
C GLU A 23 2.36 -7.72 -7.84
N PHE A 24 2.73 -7.11 -8.98
CA PHE A 24 3.00 -7.83 -10.23
C PHE A 24 4.47 -7.70 -10.62
N PHE A 25 5.05 -8.82 -11.02
CA PHE A 25 6.43 -8.97 -11.49
C PHE A 25 6.39 -9.62 -12.87
N HIS A 26 7.39 -9.31 -13.70
CA HIS A 26 7.45 -9.82 -15.07
C HIS A 26 8.88 -10.12 -15.50
N THR A 27 8.98 -11.12 -16.37
CA THR A 27 10.12 -11.37 -17.25
C THR A 27 9.73 -10.92 -18.68
N ASP A 28 10.62 -11.07 -19.66
CA ASP A 28 10.33 -10.77 -21.08
C ASP A 28 9.28 -11.73 -21.71
N GLY A 29 8.70 -12.66 -20.94
CA GLY A 29 7.66 -13.55 -21.47
C GLY A 29 6.78 -14.23 -20.44
N ALA A 30 6.98 -13.99 -19.15
CA ALA A 30 6.18 -14.55 -18.07
C ALA A 30 5.89 -13.53 -16.97
N TRP A 31 4.92 -13.89 -16.14
CA TRP A 31 4.37 -13.04 -15.10
C TRP A 31 4.33 -13.80 -13.78
N ALA A 32 4.48 -13.06 -12.69
CA ALA A 32 4.24 -13.51 -11.33
C ALA A 32 3.44 -12.45 -10.58
N MET A 33 2.40 -12.85 -9.85
CA MET A 33 1.61 -11.97 -8.98
C MET A 33 1.79 -12.42 -7.54
N LEU A 34 2.29 -11.54 -6.69
CA LEU A 34 2.31 -11.72 -5.25
C LEU A 34 1.06 -11.10 -4.63
N LYS A 35 0.31 -11.90 -3.88
CA LYS A 35 -0.81 -11.43 -3.08
C LYS A 35 -0.94 -12.29 -1.83
N ASP A 36 -1.04 -11.67 -0.66
CA ASP A 36 -1.24 -12.35 0.63
C ASP A 36 -0.22 -13.47 0.90
N GLY A 37 1.04 -13.24 0.49
CA GLY A 37 2.13 -14.20 0.64
C GLY A 37 2.16 -15.34 -0.37
N GLY A 38 1.21 -15.41 -1.30
CA GLY A 38 1.18 -16.39 -2.38
C GLY A 38 1.53 -15.79 -3.74
N VAL A 39 2.23 -16.56 -4.56
CA VAL A 39 2.63 -16.18 -5.91
C VAL A 39 1.93 -17.05 -6.94
N ARG A 40 1.31 -16.40 -7.93
CA ARG A 40 0.75 -17.08 -9.12
C ARG A 40 1.54 -16.70 -10.34
N THR A 41 1.87 -17.68 -11.19
CA THR A 41 2.66 -17.46 -12.40
C THR A 41 1.90 -17.84 -13.66
N TRP A 42 2.14 -17.13 -14.76
CA TRP A 42 1.59 -17.46 -16.08
C TRP A 42 2.46 -16.87 -17.20
N GLY A 43 2.27 -17.34 -18.44
CA GLY A 43 3.05 -16.90 -19.61
C GLY A 43 3.93 -18.02 -20.17
N ASP A 44 5.06 -17.67 -20.77
CA ASP A 44 6.02 -18.62 -21.33
C ASP A 44 6.61 -19.52 -20.23
N PRO A 45 6.37 -20.85 -20.26
CA PRO A 45 6.93 -21.78 -19.29
C PRO A 45 8.45 -21.69 -19.16
N GLY A 46 9.17 -21.48 -20.27
CA GLY A 46 10.63 -21.40 -20.30
C GLY A 46 11.20 -20.12 -19.69
N ARG A 47 10.37 -19.09 -19.48
CA ARG A 47 10.75 -17.79 -18.88
C ARG A 47 10.11 -17.56 -17.51
N GLY A 48 9.61 -18.62 -16.86
CA GLY A 48 9.04 -18.57 -15.51
C GLY A 48 7.52 -18.54 -15.44
N GLY A 49 6.82 -18.75 -16.56
CA GLY A 49 5.35 -18.81 -16.61
C GLY A 49 4.78 -20.10 -16.04
N ASP A 50 5.64 -21.12 -15.88
CA ASP A 50 5.35 -22.37 -15.22
C ASP A 50 6.26 -22.52 -13.98
N SER A 51 5.66 -22.39 -12.80
CA SER A 51 6.32 -22.61 -11.50
C SER A 51 6.15 -24.05 -10.98
N SER A 52 5.60 -24.97 -11.79
CA SER A 52 5.43 -26.37 -11.37
C SER A 52 6.75 -27.14 -11.22
N SER A 53 7.82 -26.66 -11.86
CA SER A 53 9.19 -27.20 -11.76
C SER A 53 9.87 -26.91 -10.42
N VAL A 54 9.29 -26.04 -9.61
CA VAL A 54 9.81 -25.58 -8.32
C VAL A 54 9.32 -26.45 -7.16
N ARG A 55 8.69 -27.58 -7.49
CA ARG A 55 8.41 -28.67 -6.56
C ARG A 55 9.72 -29.36 -6.22
N ASP A 56 10.21 -29.17 -5.00
CA ASP A 56 11.46 -29.76 -4.54
C ASP A 56 11.46 -31.30 -4.62
N MET A 57 12.63 -31.88 -4.93
CA MET A 57 12.91 -33.31 -5.07
C MET A 57 13.05 -34.04 -3.72
N SER A 58 12.71 -33.42 -2.59
CA SER A 58 12.91 -33.98 -1.24
C SER A 58 11.65 -34.58 -0.59
N GLY A 59 10.47 -34.44 -1.21
CA GLY A 59 9.26 -35.14 -0.76
C GLY A 59 8.62 -34.61 0.53
N VAL A 60 8.99 -33.41 0.99
CA VAL A 60 8.28 -32.70 2.06
C VAL A 60 7.98 -31.26 1.63
N ASP A 61 6.71 -30.90 1.77
CA ASP A 61 6.05 -29.61 1.50
C ASP A 61 5.62 -29.31 0.04
N MET A 62 4.32 -29.06 -0.13
CA MET A 62 3.61 -28.96 -1.43
C MET A 62 3.15 -27.54 -1.79
N SER A 63 3.63 -26.49 -1.11
CA SER A 63 3.09 -25.12 -1.26
C SER A 63 4.12 -23.98 -1.33
N GLY A 64 5.40 -24.25 -1.65
CA GLY A 64 6.50 -23.30 -1.44
C GLY A 64 6.33 -21.88 -2.02
N ILE A 65 5.65 -21.74 -3.17
CA ILE A 65 5.36 -20.43 -3.78
C ILE A 65 3.95 -19.90 -3.46
N GLU A 66 3.06 -20.74 -2.92
CA GLU A 66 1.65 -20.41 -2.68
C GLU A 66 1.42 -19.68 -1.35
N HIS A 67 2.40 -19.70 -0.43
CA HIS A 67 2.32 -19.04 0.88
C HIS A 67 3.70 -18.57 1.38
N GLY A 68 3.71 -17.55 2.23
CA GLY A 68 4.88 -17.10 2.98
C GLY A 68 5.95 -16.35 2.16
N VAL A 69 5.68 -16.00 0.89
CA VAL A 69 6.54 -15.15 0.08
C VAL A 69 6.39 -13.69 0.52
N GLN A 70 7.50 -13.03 0.85
CA GLN A 70 7.52 -11.61 1.23
C GLN A 70 7.84 -10.69 0.06
N SER A 71 8.69 -11.13 -0.86
CA SER A 71 9.06 -10.35 -2.04
C SER A 71 9.43 -11.24 -3.20
N VAL A 72 9.26 -10.72 -4.41
CA VAL A 72 9.69 -11.36 -5.65
C VAL A 72 10.57 -10.39 -6.41
N VAL A 73 11.62 -10.89 -7.03
CA VAL A 73 12.44 -10.16 -8.00
C VAL A 73 12.50 -10.94 -9.30
N ALA A 74 12.75 -10.25 -10.41
CA ALA A 74 12.75 -10.86 -11.75
C ALA A 74 13.98 -10.42 -12.56
N THR A 75 14.59 -11.37 -13.26
CA THR A 75 15.50 -11.12 -14.38
C THR A 75 14.69 -11.05 -15.68
N LYS A 76 15.35 -10.99 -16.84
CA LYS A 76 14.65 -11.07 -18.14
C LYS A 76 13.95 -12.40 -18.40
N SER A 77 14.33 -13.49 -17.73
CA SER A 77 13.74 -14.82 -17.99
C SER A 77 13.58 -15.71 -16.76
N ALA A 78 13.81 -15.21 -15.55
CA ALA A 78 13.64 -15.96 -14.31
C ALA A 78 13.09 -15.07 -13.18
N PHE A 79 12.59 -15.73 -12.13
CA PHE A 79 12.13 -15.10 -10.90
C PHE A 79 12.86 -15.70 -9.70
N ALA A 80 12.94 -14.92 -8.63
CA ALA A 80 13.33 -15.39 -7.30
C ALA A 80 12.39 -14.79 -6.25
N ALA A 81 11.86 -15.63 -5.37
CA ALA A 81 10.97 -15.27 -4.28
C ALA A 81 11.69 -15.45 -2.94
N LEU A 82 11.68 -14.41 -2.10
CA LEU A 82 12.15 -14.47 -0.72
C LEU A 82 10.97 -14.80 0.20
N LYS A 83 11.11 -15.82 1.04
CA LYS A 83 10.12 -16.22 2.03
C LYS A 83 10.39 -15.59 3.40
N ALA A 84 9.35 -15.54 4.22
CA ALA A 84 9.40 -14.99 5.58
C ALA A 84 10.34 -15.74 6.54
N ASP A 85 10.64 -17.00 6.23
CA ASP A 85 11.61 -17.83 6.96
C ASP A 85 13.07 -17.60 6.49
N GLY A 86 13.30 -16.71 5.53
CA GLY A 86 14.60 -16.42 4.95
C GLY A 86 15.05 -17.42 3.88
N SER A 87 14.21 -18.37 3.48
CA SER A 87 14.49 -19.25 2.33
C SER A 87 14.16 -18.56 1.00
N VAL A 88 14.85 -18.96 -0.07
CA VAL A 88 14.66 -18.39 -1.41
C VAL A 88 14.27 -19.49 -2.39
N ILE A 89 13.32 -19.16 -3.25
CA ILE A 89 12.81 -20.03 -4.29
C ILE A 89 13.04 -19.35 -5.65
N SER A 90 13.75 -19.99 -6.58
CA SER A 90 13.98 -19.47 -7.93
C SER A 90 13.37 -20.34 -9.01
N TRP A 91 12.90 -19.74 -10.11
CA TRP A 91 12.33 -20.48 -11.24
C TRP A 91 12.42 -19.73 -12.57
N GLY A 92 12.19 -20.44 -13.67
CA GLY A 92 12.35 -19.92 -15.03
C GLY A 92 13.64 -20.42 -15.69
N LYS A 93 14.21 -19.63 -16.60
CA LYS A 93 15.37 -20.06 -17.38
C LYS A 93 16.59 -20.26 -16.47
N ALA A 94 17.06 -21.50 -16.38
CA ALA A 94 18.15 -21.88 -15.47
C ALA A 94 19.44 -21.05 -15.67
N SER A 95 19.79 -20.73 -16.92
CA SER A 95 20.98 -19.91 -17.24
C SER A 95 20.86 -18.44 -16.79
N GLU A 96 19.65 -17.97 -16.47
CA GLU A 96 19.38 -16.58 -16.06
C GLU A 96 18.89 -16.50 -14.60
N GLY A 97 19.29 -17.48 -13.78
CA GLY A 97 19.00 -17.50 -12.34
C GLY A 97 17.79 -18.35 -11.92
N GLY A 98 17.15 -19.07 -12.87
CA GLY A 98 16.02 -19.95 -12.56
C GLY A 98 16.37 -21.23 -11.78
N ASP A 99 17.65 -21.59 -11.69
CA ASP A 99 18.17 -22.72 -10.91
C ASP A 99 19.22 -22.18 -9.92
N SER A 100 18.86 -22.09 -8.64
CA SER A 100 19.76 -21.66 -7.58
C SER A 100 20.54 -22.86 -7.05
N ARG A 101 21.83 -22.93 -7.40
CA ARG A 101 22.77 -23.96 -6.92
C ARG A 101 23.69 -23.47 -5.80
N VAL A 102 23.30 -22.37 -5.16
CA VAL A 102 24.07 -21.69 -4.12
C VAL A 102 23.33 -21.81 -2.79
N ASN A 103 24.05 -21.64 -1.68
CA ASN A 103 23.43 -21.65 -0.35
C ASN A 103 22.59 -20.39 -0.13
N LEU A 104 21.28 -20.55 0.06
CA LEU A 104 20.31 -19.46 0.24
C LEU A 104 19.62 -19.50 1.62
N ASP A 105 20.35 -19.93 2.65
CA ASP A 105 19.86 -19.93 4.02
C ASP A 105 19.91 -18.53 4.65
N SER A 106 18.82 -18.16 5.35
CA SER A 106 18.69 -16.92 6.13
C SER A 106 18.91 -15.64 5.30
N VAL A 107 18.38 -15.64 4.08
CA VAL A 107 18.40 -14.46 3.20
C VAL A 107 17.47 -13.39 3.75
N VAL A 108 17.91 -12.14 3.69
CA VAL A 108 17.15 -10.96 4.14
C VAL A 108 16.85 -9.99 2.99
N LYS A 109 17.58 -10.07 1.87
CA LYS A 109 17.33 -9.24 0.68
C LYS A 109 17.75 -9.93 -0.61
N LEU A 110 16.99 -9.68 -1.67
CA LEU A 110 17.31 -10.09 -3.04
C LEU A 110 17.52 -8.87 -3.94
N ALA A 111 18.45 -8.97 -4.88
CA ALA A 111 18.65 -8.02 -5.96
C ALA A 111 18.69 -8.77 -7.31
N ALA A 112 18.11 -8.18 -8.35
CA ALA A 112 18.07 -8.77 -9.70
C ALA A 112 18.73 -7.85 -10.72
N SER A 113 19.67 -8.41 -11.49
CA SER A 113 20.18 -7.82 -12.72
C SER A 113 19.31 -8.25 -13.91
N ALA A 114 19.72 -7.96 -15.15
CA ALA A 114 18.98 -8.47 -16.31
C ALA A 114 19.05 -10.00 -16.44
N TYR A 115 20.05 -10.66 -15.85
CA TYR A 115 20.36 -12.08 -16.12
C TYR A 115 20.80 -12.89 -14.89
N ALA A 116 20.97 -12.27 -13.73
CA ALA A 116 21.40 -12.91 -12.49
C ALA A 116 20.68 -12.33 -11.27
N PHE A 117 20.78 -13.05 -10.15
CA PHE A 117 20.33 -12.62 -8.84
C PHE A 117 21.49 -12.57 -7.85
N ALA A 118 21.38 -11.70 -6.86
CA ALA A 118 22.22 -11.69 -5.68
C ALA A 118 21.35 -11.70 -4.41
N ALA A 119 21.84 -12.35 -3.36
CA ALA A 119 21.18 -12.45 -2.07
C ALA A 119 22.09 -12.00 -0.93
N LEU A 120 21.57 -11.16 -0.05
CA LEU A 120 22.19 -10.78 1.21
C LEU A 120 21.65 -11.68 2.32
N ARG A 121 22.55 -12.29 3.09
CA ARG A 121 22.23 -13.16 4.22
C ARG A 121 22.27 -12.38 5.53
N ALA A 122 21.54 -12.86 6.54
CA ALA A 122 21.44 -12.23 7.86
C ALA A 122 22.78 -12.13 8.62
N ASP A 123 23.77 -12.94 8.24
CA ASP A 123 25.14 -12.89 8.76
C ASP A 123 26.03 -11.84 8.06
N GLY A 124 25.46 -11.10 7.10
CA GLY A 124 26.17 -10.13 6.27
C GLY A 124 26.95 -10.74 5.11
N GLY A 125 26.78 -12.04 4.82
CA GLY A 125 27.34 -12.70 3.65
C GLY A 125 26.54 -12.43 2.38
N VAL A 126 27.20 -12.46 1.22
CA VAL A 126 26.57 -12.23 -0.09
C VAL A 126 26.83 -13.40 -1.02
N VAL A 127 25.78 -13.87 -1.70
CA VAL A 127 25.88 -14.89 -2.75
C VAL A 127 25.18 -14.39 -4.00
N PHE A 128 25.60 -14.88 -5.18
CA PHE A 128 24.93 -14.58 -6.45
C PHE A 128 24.85 -15.83 -7.33
N TRP A 129 23.90 -15.86 -8.25
CA TRP A 129 23.73 -16.95 -9.21
C TRP A 129 23.04 -16.46 -10.49
N GLY A 130 23.17 -17.24 -11.56
CA GLY A 130 22.84 -16.81 -12.93
C GLY A 130 24.07 -16.27 -13.66
N LYS A 131 23.88 -15.78 -14.88
CA LYS A 131 24.96 -15.23 -15.71
C LYS A 131 24.92 -13.70 -15.66
N LEU A 132 26.07 -13.05 -15.56
CA LEU A 132 26.16 -11.59 -15.57
C LEU A 132 26.23 -11.00 -17.00
N SER A 133 26.54 -11.82 -18.00
CA SER A 133 26.56 -11.46 -19.42
C SER A 133 25.67 -12.37 -20.28
N ALA A 134 25.14 -11.81 -21.36
CA ALA A 134 24.47 -12.60 -22.39
C ALA A 134 25.51 -13.41 -23.18
N ASP A 135 25.35 -14.73 -23.30
CA ASP A 135 26.14 -15.52 -24.25
C ASP A 135 25.88 -14.96 -25.67
N GLU A 136 26.94 -14.84 -26.49
CA GLU A 136 26.91 -14.32 -27.87
C GLU A 136 25.99 -15.11 -28.84
N SER A 137 25.32 -16.18 -28.39
CA SER A 137 24.58 -17.11 -29.26
C SER A 137 23.09 -16.83 -29.43
N GLU A 138 22.50 -15.85 -28.73
CA GLU A 138 21.07 -15.47 -28.90
C GLU A 138 20.87 -13.95 -29.09
N ALA A 139 21.70 -13.34 -29.94
CA ALA A 139 21.41 -12.00 -30.46
C ALA A 139 20.23 -12.09 -31.46
N ASP A 140 19.00 -12.03 -30.95
CA ASP A 140 17.81 -11.87 -31.77
C ASP A 140 17.89 -10.54 -32.53
N GLU A 141 17.68 -10.61 -33.85
CA GLU A 141 17.86 -9.52 -34.81
C GLU A 141 16.85 -8.39 -34.55
N GLY A 142 17.17 -7.48 -33.62
CA GLY A 142 16.33 -6.30 -33.38
C GLY A 142 16.79 -5.33 -32.30
N ASN A 143 17.86 -5.63 -31.55
CA ASN A 143 18.31 -4.77 -30.46
C ASN A 143 19.67 -4.15 -30.78
N ASP A 144 19.82 -2.86 -30.50
CA ASP A 144 21.00 -2.05 -30.80
C ASP A 144 22.29 -2.74 -30.34
N GLY A 145 22.95 -3.42 -31.27
CA GLY A 145 24.16 -4.20 -31.03
C GLY A 145 25.32 -3.30 -30.62
N ASN A 146 25.66 -3.32 -29.32
CA ASN A 146 27.02 -3.32 -28.77
C ASN A 146 27.01 -3.34 -27.22
N ALA A 147 26.32 -4.29 -26.58
CA ALA A 147 26.34 -4.40 -25.11
C ALA A 147 27.28 -5.50 -24.57
N ALA A 148 27.83 -6.37 -25.43
CA ALA A 148 28.46 -7.62 -24.97
C ALA A 148 29.97 -7.54 -24.68
N GLN A 149 30.59 -6.36 -24.49
CA GLN A 149 32.05 -6.32 -24.28
C GLN A 149 32.57 -5.14 -23.46
N HIS A 150 31.97 -4.86 -22.31
CA HIS A 150 32.42 -3.76 -21.45
C HIS A 150 32.63 -4.24 -20.01
N SER A 151 33.88 -4.56 -19.66
CA SER A 151 34.31 -4.68 -18.26
C SER A 151 34.03 -3.36 -17.54
N LEU A 152 33.54 -3.42 -16.29
CA LEU A 152 33.35 -2.22 -15.47
C LEU A 152 34.67 -1.45 -15.34
N GLU A 153 34.76 -0.26 -15.94
CA GLU A 153 35.90 0.64 -15.72
C GLU A 153 35.92 1.09 -14.25
N ALA A 154 37.12 1.08 -13.65
CA ALA A 154 37.36 1.50 -12.27
C ALA A 154 36.94 2.96 -12.02
N LEU A 155 36.72 3.31 -10.75
CA LEU A 155 36.35 4.64 -10.26
C LEU A 155 37.06 5.78 -11.01
N LYS A 156 36.28 6.80 -11.38
CA LYS A 156 36.82 8.15 -11.61
C LYS A 156 36.46 9.04 -10.43
N PRO A 157 37.37 9.27 -9.46
CA PRO A 157 37.05 10.01 -8.25
C PRO A 157 36.61 11.45 -8.53
N LEU A 158 35.70 11.93 -7.69
CA LEU A 158 35.27 13.33 -7.58
C LEU A 158 36.07 14.02 -6.46
N GLU A 159 37.38 14.25 -6.67
CA GLU A 159 38.24 14.95 -5.71
C GLU A 159 38.56 16.41 -6.12
N PRO A 160 38.86 17.30 -5.14
CA PRO A 160 38.99 18.73 -5.37
C PRO A 160 40.33 19.08 -6.00
N SER A 161 40.31 19.85 -7.09
CA SER A 161 41.51 20.56 -7.55
C SER A 161 41.82 21.69 -6.57
N HIS A 162 42.51 21.40 -5.47
CA HIS A 162 43.26 22.41 -4.75
C HIS A 162 44.62 22.63 -5.42
N SER A 163 44.94 23.91 -5.56
CA SER A 163 46.08 24.47 -6.25
C SER A 163 47.43 23.98 -5.74
N GLN A 164 48.29 23.58 -6.68
CA GLN A 164 49.76 23.61 -6.66
C GLN A 164 50.47 23.07 -5.41
N GLY A 165 51.08 21.90 -5.59
CA GLY A 165 52.22 21.43 -4.82
C GLY A 165 51.89 20.19 -4.00
N ASP A 166 51.90 19.02 -4.66
CA ASP A 166 52.55 17.78 -4.21
C ASP A 166 52.14 16.66 -5.18
N ALA A 167 53.11 16.18 -5.95
CA ALA A 167 52.93 15.24 -7.06
C ALA A 167 52.97 13.77 -6.58
N GLU A 168 52.15 13.41 -5.59
CA GLU A 168 52.12 12.04 -5.03
C GLU A 168 50.70 11.43 -4.87
N ALA A 169 49.64 12.07 -5.36
CA ALA A 169 48.26 11.53 -5.23
C ALA A 169 47.69 10.86 -6.51
N ASP A 170 48.47 10.75 -7.60
CA ASP A 170 48.03 10.13 -8.87
C ASP A 170 48.13 8.58 -8.86
N GLU A 171 48.70 7.98 -7.81
CA GLU A 171 48.93 6.51 -7.73
C GLU A 171 47.96 5.75 -6.82
N ALA A 172 47.10 6.41 -6.03
CA ALA A 172 46.38 5.75 -4.93
C ALA A 172 45.13 4.90 -5.31
N LEU A 173 44.74 4.82 -6.59
CA LEU A 173 43.60 3.99 -7.03
C LEU A 173 44.01 2.74 -7.83
N GLN A 174 45.30 2.49 -8.03
CA GLN A 174 45.79 1.28 -8.69
C GLN A 174 45.98 0.08 -7.74
N ASP A 175 45.86 0.29 -6.43
CA ASP A 175 46.12 -0.74 -5.40
C ASP A 175 44.87 -1.09 -4.56
N LEU A 176 43.66 -0.99 -5.14
CA LEU A 176 42.47 -1.52 -4.47
C LEU A 176 42.49 -3.05 -4.51
N GLU A 177 42.32 -3.65 -3.34
CA GLU A 177 42.35 -5.10 -3.14
C GLU A 177 41.35 -5.82 -4.06
N GLU A 178 41.89 -6.63 -4.99
CA GLU A 178 41.12 -7.59 -5.76
C GLU A 178 40.99 -8.86 -4.92
N LEU A 179 39.75 -9.28 -4.71
CA LEU A 179 39.43 -10.47 -3.92
C LEU A 179 39.01 -11.61 -4.87
N ASP A 180 39.54 -12.80 -4.61
CA ASP A 180 39.36 -13.99 -5.47
C ASP A 180 37.90 -14.51 -5.49
N SER A 181 37.08 -14.17 -4.48
CA SER A 181 35.68 -14.61 -4.40
C SER A 181 34.85 -13.80 -3.40
N LEU A 182 33.52 -13.79 -3.55
CA LEU A 182 32.60 -13.18 -2.57
C LEU A 182 32.70 -13.80 -1.16
N ASP A 183 33.15 -15.06 -1.06
CA ASP A 183 33.35 -15.73 0.23
C ASP A 183 34.46 -15.07 1.07
N SER A 184 35.36 -14.31 0.42
CA SER A 184 36.41 -13.55 1.09
C SER A 184 35.97 -12.16 1.57
N LEU A 185 34.71 -11.78 1.32
CA LEU A 185 34.16 -10.55 1.83
C LEU A 185 33.88 -10.71 3.34
N ASP A 186 34.68 -10.05 4.19
CA ASP A 186 34.43 -10.03 5.64
C ASP A 186 33.00 -9.55 5.94
N SER A 187 32.35 -10.16 6.94
CA SER A 187 30.98 -9.85 7.39
C SER A 187 30.73 -8.34 7.59
N GLY A 188 29.47 -7.93 7.52
CA GLY A 188 29.06 -6.52 7.72
C GLY A 188 28.57 -5.82 6.46
N VAL A 189 28.19 -6.58 5.42
CA VAL A 189 27.40 -6.03 4.31
C VAL A 189 25.99 -5.73 4.80
N VAL A 190 25.50 -4.53 4.49
CA VAL A 190 24.15 -4.08 4.85
C VAL A 190 23.23 -3.95 3.64
N ASP A 191 23.78 -3.86 2.44
CA ASP A 191 22.97 -3.84 1.22
C ASP A 191 23.67 -4.45 -0.01
N VAL A 192 22.87 -5.00 -0.92
CA VAL A 192 23.24 -5.47 -2.25
C VAL A 192 22.36 -4.81 -3.32
N ILE A 193 23.00 -4.28 -4.35
CA ILE A 193 22.41 -3.43 -5.39
C ILE A 193 22.77 -4.00 -6.75
N ALA A 194 21.80 -4.08 -7.65
CA ALA A 194 22.01 -4.53 -9.03
C ALA A 194 22.07 -3.36 -10.02
N SER A 195 22.96 -3.47 -11.00
CA SER A 195 22.82 -2.84 -12.32
C SER A 195 22.25 -3.88 -13.30
N SER A 196 22.06 -3.53 -14.58
CA SER A 196 21.61 -4.52 -15.58
C SER A 196 22.63 -5.66 -15.78
N GLU A 197 23.93 -5.39 -15.55
CA GLU A 197 25.02 -6.30 -15.95
C GLU A 197 26.02 -6.60 -14.81
N ALA A 198 25.82 -6.06 -13.61
CA ALA A 198 26.71 -6.23 -12.47
C ALA A 198 25.99 -6.02 -11.14
N PHE A 199 26.71 -6.24 -10.03
CA PHE A 199 26.23 -5.96 -8.68
C PHE A 199 27.23 -5.12 -7.89
N ALA A 200 26.72 -4.47 -6.85
CA ALA A 200 27.48 -3.76 -5.84
C ALA A 200 26.96 -4.13 -4.45
N CYS A 201 27.82 -4.07 -3.44
CA CYS A 201 27.42 -4.17 -2.05
C CYS A 201 28.09 -3.08 -1.21
N ILE A 202 27.41 -2.69 -0.14
CA ILE A 202 27.85 -1.66 0.81
C ILE A 202 27.95 -2.25 2.21
N LYS A 203 29.03 -1.91 2.92
CA LYS A 203 29.27 -2.32 4.31
C LYS A 203 28.78 -1.27 5.31
N GLU A 204 28.65 -1.67 6.59
CA GLU A 204 28.27 -0.77 7.70
C GLU A 204 29.15 0.49 7.81
N ASP A 205 30.42 0.38 7.45
CA ASP A 205 31.39 1.49 7.46
C ASP A 205 31.33 2.38 6.20
N GLY A 206 30.44 2.07 5.25
CA GLY A 206 30.30 2.79 3.98
C GLY A 206 31.28 2.36 2.89
N THR A 207 32.08 1.31 3.11
CA THR A 207 32.92 0.68 2.07
C THR A 207 32.04 0.03 1.01
N VAL A 208 32.44 0.15 -0.26
CA VAL A 208 31.68 -0.39 -1.41
C VAL A 208 32.55 -1.37 -2.20
N TYR A 209 31.96 -2.50 -2.57
CA TYR A 209 32.54 -3.47 -3.50
C TYR A 209 31.59 -3.70 -4.68
N THR A 210 32.14 -4.06 -5.84
CA THR A 210 31.37 -4.45 -7.03
C THR A 210 31.92 -5.69 -7.70
N TRP A 211 31.04 -6.42 -8.38
CA TRP A 211 31.40 -7.57 -9.20
C TRP A 211 30.51 -7.66 -10.45
N ASP A 212 31.12 -8.02 -11.58
CA ASP A 212 30.48 -8.30 -12.88
C ASP A 212 30.74 -9.75 -13.35
N GLY A 213 31.26 -10.58 -12.44
CA GLY A 213 31.61 -11.99 -12.62
C GLY A 213 32.09 -12.58 -11.29
N ASP A 214 33.06 -13.48 -11.34
CA ASP A 214 33.67 -14.06 -10.13
C ASP A 214 34.66 -13.10 -9.44
N LEU A 215 35.04 -12.01 -10.11
CA LEU A 215 35.99 -11.03 -9.60
C LEU A 215 35.29 -9.96 -8.75
N LEU A 216 35.67 -9.88 -7.48
CA LEU A 216 35.19 -8.88 -6.54
C LEU A 216 36.22 -7.74 -6.44
N LYS A 217 35.76 -6.51 -6.69
CA LYS A 217 36.59 -5.31 -6.63
C LYS A 217 36.11 -4.37 -5.55
N LYS A 218 37.01 -3.97 -4.63
CA LYS A 218 36.75 -2.83 -3.74
C LYS A 218 36.73 -1.56 -4.58
N VAL A 219 35.65 -0.79 -4.50
CA VAL A 219 35.49 0.46 -5.26
C VAL A 219 35.36 1.68 -4.38
N TYR A 220 35.33 1.56 -3.05
CA TYR A 220 35.42 2.72 -2.16
C TYR A 220 35.71 2.27 -0.72
N ASP A 221 36.66 2.89 -0.04
CA ASP A 221 36.99 2.66 1.38
C ASP A 221 37.45 3.94 2.11
N GLY A 222 37.02 5.12 1.64
CA GLY A 222 37.46 6.40 2.19
C GLY A 222 36.70 6.86 3.44
N ASP A 223 37.26 7.87 4.13
CA ASP A 223 36.76 8.44 5.40
C ASP A 223 35.35 9.07 5.33
N ASN A 224 34.81 9.30 4.12
CA ASN A 224 33.48 9.86 3.90
C ASN A 224 32.52 8.75 3.45
N PRO A 225 31.87 8.04 4.39
CA PRO A 225 31.19 6.80 4.10
C PRO A 225 30.08 6.99 3.06
N VAL A 226 29.97 6.03 2.15
CA VAL A 226 28.80 5.90 1.29
C VAL A 226 27.60 5.55 2.18
N VAL A 227 26.44 6.14 1.87
CA VAL A 227 25.18 5.87 2.57
C VAL A 227 24.16 5.15 1.68
N GLU A 228 24.29 5.27 0.36
CA GLU A 228 23.36 4.64 -0.59
C GLU A 228 24.00 4.45 -1.98
N VAL A 229 23.66 3.37 -2.68
CA VAL A 229 24.17 3.03 -4.02
C VAL A 229 23.00 2.74 -4.98
N PHE A 230 23.13 3.19 -6.23
CA PHE A 230 22.15 2.99 -7.30
C PHE A 230 22.83 2.40 -8.54
N GLY A 231 22.34 1.27 -9.05
CA GLY A 231 22.83 0.67 -10.30
C GLY A 231 22.00 1.08 -11.52
N GLY A 232 22.66 1.54 -12.58
CA GLY A 232 22.09 1.85 -13.90
C GLY A 232 22.16 0.66 -14.87
N LEU A 233 22.27 0.93 -16.17
CA LEU A 233 22.46 -0.12 -17.18
C LEU A 233 23.78 -0.88 -16.95
N SER A 234 24.93 -0.22 -17.09
CA SER A 234 26.25 -0.83 -16.83
C SER A 234 27.13 0.09 -15.99
N SER A 235 26.52 0.82 -15.05
CA SER A 235 27.15 1.87 -14.24
C SER A 235 26.51 1.94 -12.86
N PHE A 236 27.16 2.64 -11.94
CA PHE A 236 26.63 2.91 -10.62
C PHE A 236 26.88 4.36 -10.20
N ALA A 237 26.02 4.85 -9.31
CA ALA A 237 26.19 6.10 -8.60
C ALA A 237 25.95 5.89 -7.11
N ALA A 238 26.74 6.53 -6.25
CA ALA A 238 26.63 6.40 -4.81
C ALA A 238 26.59 7.77 -4.11
N LEU A 239 25.73 7.91 -3.12
CA LEU A 239 25.62 9.10 -2.28
C LEU A 239 26.49 8.91 -1.04
N ARG A 240 27.34 9.88 -0.74
CA ARG A 240 28.15 9.93 0.49
C ARG A 240 27.49 10.77 1.57
N LYS A 241 27.91 10.55 2.81
CA LYS A 241 27.36 11.21 4.01
C LYS A 241 27.42 12.74 3.97
N ASP A 242 28.41 13.32 3.31
CA ASP A 242 28.54 14.78 3.13
C ASP A 242 27.67 15.37 1.99
N GLY A 243 26.87 14.54 1.32
CA GLY A 243 26.02 14.95 0.20
C GLY A 243 26.78 15.12 -1.12
N SER A 244 27.97 14.53 -1.24
CA SER A 244 28.67 14.37 -2.52
C SER A 244 28.40 13.00 -3.14
N VAL A 245 28.62 12.87 -4.45
CA VAL A 245 28.32 11.64 -5.21
C VAL A 245 29.61 10.96 -5.67
N LEU A 246 29.60 9.65 -5.87
CA LEU A 246 30.61 8.87 -6.58
C LEU A 246 29.96 8.17 -7.77
N THR A 247 30.69 8.00 -8.89
CA THR A 247 30.19 7.28 -10.08
C THR A 247 31.27 6.35 -10.63
N TRP A 248 30.87 5.18 -11.12
CA TRP A 248 31.77 4.21 -11.75
C TRP A 248 31.03 3.29 -12.73
N GLY A 249 31.79 2.46 -13.45
CA GLY A 249 31.30 1.63 -14.55
C GLY A 249 31.32 2.35 -15.89
N HIS A 250 30.46 1.94 -16.82
CA HIS A 250 30.54 2.36 -18.22
C HIS A 250 30.39 3.89 -18.38
N PRO A 251 31.35 4.58 -19.01
CA PRO A 251 31.34 6.03 -19.15
C PRO A 251 30.06 6.58 -19.80
N GLU A 252 29.59 5.93 -20.88
CA GLU A 252 28.40 6.38 -21.61
C GLU A 252 27.07 6.09 -20.91
N PHE A 253 27.08 5.38 -19.78
CA PHE A 253 25.85 5.06 -19.03
C PHE A 253 25.81 5.72 -17.65
N GLY A 254 26.63 6.75 -17.44
CA GLY A 254 26.65 7.51 -16.19
C GLY A 254 27.81 7.17 -15.25
N GLY A 255 28.72 6.28 -15.64
CA GLY A 255 30.00 6.11 -14.95
C GLY A 255 30.88 7.37 -15.03
N ASP A 256 30.79 8.12 -16.13
CA ASP A 256 31.43 9.43 -16.28
C ASP A 256 30.46 10.57 -15.92
N SER A 257 30.76 11.22 -14.79
CA SER A 257 30.05 12.41 -14.29
C SER A 257 30.84 13.71 -14.45
N SER A 258 31.95 13.71 -15.21
CA SER A 258 32.87 14.85 -15.33
C SER A 258 32.18 16.14 -15.78
N ALA A 259 31.19 16.05 -16.68
CA ALA A 259 30.43 17.20 -17.17
C ALA A 259 29.66 17.95 -16.06
N VAL A 260 29.19 17.23 -15.04
CA VAL A 260 28.37 17.77 -13.94
C VAL A 260 29.10 17.75 -12.59
N ARG A 261 30.39 17.39 -12.58
CA ARG A 261 31.24 17.18 -11.40
C ARG A 261 31.10 18.26 -10.34
N SER A 262 31.19 19.54 -10.73
CA SER A 262 31.12 20.68 -9.79
C SER A 262 29.80 20.76 -9.02
N HIS A 263 28.73 20.16 -9.55
CA HIS A 263 27.40 20.17 -8.92
C HIS A 263 27.15 18.93 -8.05
N LEU A 264 27.98 17.89 -8.19
CA LEU A 264 27.92 16.64 -7.44
C LEU A 264 28.89 16.58 -6.25
N GLN A 265 29.69 17.62 -6.03
CA GLN A 265 30.67 17.68 -4.94
C GLN A 265 30.07 17.97 -3.56
N SER A 266 28.83 18.45 -3.46
CA SER A 266 28.13 18.69 -2.20
C SER A 266 26.66 19.02 -2.42
N GLY A 267 25.85 18.88 -1.37
CA GLY A 267 24.45 19.33 -1.32
C GLY A 267 23.49 18.51 -2.18
N VAL A 268 23.88 17.31 -2.60
CA VAL A 268 22.97 16.29 -3.11
C VAL A 268 22.28 15.65 -1.91
N LEU A 269 20.96 15.64 -1.93
CA LEU A 269 20.12 15.11 -0.85
C LEU A 269 19.64 13.69 -1.14
N ARG A 270 19.49 13.35 -2.42
CA ARG A 270 19.06 12.02 -2.88
C ARG A 270 19.48 11.79 -4.32
N LEU A 271 19.71 10.52 -4.67
CA LEU A 271 19.84 10.06 -6.03
C LEU A 271 18.54 9.40 -6.46
N GLU A 272 18.20 9.48 -7.75
CA GLU A 272 17.03 8.83 -8.31
C GLU A 272 17.39 8.07 -9.60
N ARG A 273 16.69 6.96 -9.78
CA ARG A 273 16.69 6.11 -10.98
C ARG A 273 15.29 5.58 -11.23
N ARG A 274 14.87 5.46 -12.51
CA ARG A 274 13.51 5.04 -12.88
C ARG A 274 13.43 3.64 -13.50
N SER A 275 14.53 3.06 -13.98
CA SER A 275 14.62 1.70 -14.54
C SER A 275 16.07 1.20 -14.53
N ILE A 276 16.30 -0.12 -14.50
CA ILE A 276 17.66 -0.70 -14.59
C ILE A 276 18.23 -0.55 -16.02
N PHE A 277 17.36 -0.26 -16.99
CA PHE A 277 17.74 -0.03 -18.38
C PHE A 277 18.00 1.45 -18.71
N ASP A 278 17.87 2.34 -17.72
CA ASP A 278 18.16 3.76 -17.94
C ASP A 278 19.68 3.96 -18.07
N ARG A 279 20.07 4.79 -19.04
CA ARG A 279 21.47 5.11 -19.32
C ARG A 279 22.01 6.25 -18.47
N GLY A 280 21.24 6.77 -17.52
CA GLY A 280 21.63 7.95 -16.76
C GLY A 280 20.99 8.03 -15.38
N PHE A 281 21.51 8.96 -14.60
CA PHE A 281 21.15 9.18 -13.19
C PHE A 281 20.66 10.60 -12.96
N ILE A 282 19.91 10.77 -11.88
CA ILE A 282 19.43 12.07 -11.42
C ILE A 282 19.91 12.25 -9.97
N ALA A 283 20.54 13.39 -9.68
CA ALA A 283 20.85 13.83 -8.33
C ALA A 283 19.99 15.04 -7.98
N TRP A 284 19.26 14.96 -6.88
CA TRP A 284 18.41 16.05 -6.41
C TRP A 284 19.11 16.83 -5.30
N LYS A 285 19.14 18.14 -5.46
CA LYS A 285 19.62 19.09 -4.46
C LYS A 285 18.43 19.82 -3.83
N ALA A 286 18.70 20.64 -2.82
CA ALA A 286 17.70 21.55 -2.26
C ALA A 286 17.03 22.41 -3.35
N ASN A 287 15.79 22.85 -3.09
CA ASN A 287 15.00 23.70 -4.01
C ASN A 287 14.61 23.05 -5.35
N SER A 288 14.47 21.71 -5.38
CA SER A 288 14.05 20.94 -6.57
C SER A 288 15.00 21.08 -7.76
N THR A 289 16.30 21.29 -7.52
CA THR A 289 17.31 21.25 -8.57
C THR A 289 17.71 19.81 -8.85
N ALA A 290 17.48 19.36 -10.08
CA ALA A 290 17.93 18.09 -10.62
C ALA A 290 19.25 18.28 -11.39
N VAL A 291 20.21 17.40 -11.13
CA VAL A 291 21.47 17.25 -11.86
C VAL A 291 21.43 15.91 -12.59
N ILE A 292 21.51 15.92 -13.93
CA ILE A 292 21.27 14.77 -14.79
C ILE A 292 22.54 14.44 -15.58
N TRP A 293 22.96 13.17 -15.62
CA TRP A 293 24.11 12.72 -16.42
C TRP A 293 23.94 11.28 -16.95
N GLY A 294 24.86 10.83 -17.80
CA GLY A 294 24.86 9.49 -18.40
C GLY A 294 24.12 9.36 -19.73
N HIS A 295 23.19 10.25 -20.09
CA HIS A 295 22.52 10.21 -21.40
C HIS A 295 23.35 10.86 -22.53
N ASN A 296 24.49 10.28 -22.91
CA ASN A 296 25.38 10.86 -23.92
C ASN A 296 25.47 10.03 -25.21
N LYS A 297 24.53 10.27 -26.14
CA LYS A 297 24.81 10.14 -27.59
C LYS A 297 24.69 11.52 -28.23
N LYS A 298 25.72 12.35 -28.02
CA LYS A 298 25.97 13.66 -28.67
C LYS A 298 24.89 14.75 -28.47
N GLY A 299 25.26 15.85 -27.79
CA GLY A 299 24.65 17.16 -28.04
C GLY A 299 23.65 17.69 -27.01
N VAL A 300 23.60 17.16 -25.78
CA VAL A 300 22.80 17.75 -24.69
C VAL A 300 23.58 18.93 -24.08
N PRO A 301 23.09 20.19 -24.16
CA PRO A 301 23.80 21.34 -23.57
C PRO A 301 23.91 21.21 -22.04
N LEU A 302 25.02 21.64 -21.44
CA LEU A 302 25.22 21.59 -19.98
C LEU A 302 24.09 22.28 -19.19
N GLU A 303 23.53 23.37 -19.73
CA GLU A 303 22.40 24.12 -19.17
C GLU A 303 21.13 23.26 -19.00
N SER A 304 21.00 22.18 -19.77
CA SER A 304 19.87 21.26 -19.71
C SER A 304 20.07 20.09 -18.73
N GLN A 305 21.28 19.94 -18.19
CA GLN A 305 21.64 18.90 -17.22
C GLN A 305 21.44 19.37 -15.77
N ILE A 306 21.41 20.68 -15.51
CA ILE A 306 21.22 21.24 -14.17
C ILE A 306 20.03 22.17 -14.20
N VAL A 307 18.91 21.73 -13.63
CA VAL A 307 17.62 22.36 -13.86
C VAL A 307 16.74 22.28 -12.63
N ARG A 308 15.96 23.34 -12.38
CA ARG A 308 14.85 23.26 -11.43
C ARG A 308 13.70 22.47 -12.06
N ALA A 309 13.47 21.25 -11.57
CA ALA A 309 12.52 20.31 -12.14
C ALA A 309 11.45 19.92 -11.13
N GLU A 310 10.22 19.79 -11.61
CA GLU A 310 9.11 19.14 -10.90
C GLU A 310 9.05 17.65 -11.28
N GLN A 311 9.33 17.33 -12.55
CA GLN A 311 9.35 15.96 -13.05
C GLN A 311 10.50 15.75 -14.04
N VAL A 312 11.19 14.62 -13.94
CA VAL A 312 12.23 14.20 -14.90
C VAL A 312 11.92 12.78 -15.36
N GLN A 313 11.81 12.60 -16.69
CA GLN A 313 11.61 11.30 -17.34
C GLN A 313 12.87 10.96 -18.13
N LEU A 314 13.52 9.85 -17.78
CA LEU A 314 14.68 9.32 -18.49
C LEU A 314 14.30 7.96 -19.09
N ARG A 315 14.50 7.79 -20.40
CA ARG A 315 14.29 6.51 -21.11
C ARG A 315 15.25 6.37 -22.28
N HIS A 316 15.90 5.20 -22.39
CA HIS A 316 16.83 4.88 -23.48
C HIS A 316 17.88 5.99 -23.68
N THR A 317 17.81 6.71 -24.80
CA THR A 317 18.77 7.74 -25.23
C THR A 317 18.20 9.16 -25.15
N ALA A 318 17.04 9.36 -24.54
CA ALA A 318 16.38 10.66 -24.43
C ALA A 318 15.84 10.94 -23.02
N GLY A 319 15.59 12.21 -22.74
CA GLY A 319 15.01 12.68 -21.49
C GLY A 319 14.06 13.85 -21.70
N ALA A 320 13.08 13.99 -20.80
CA ALA A 320 12.13 15.09 -20.75
C ALA A 320 12.05 15.65 -19.33
N VAL A 321 12.07 16.98 -19.21
CA VAL A 321 12.06 17.67 -17.91
C VAL A 321 10.91 18.68 -17.86
N LEU A 322 10.02 18.50 -16.89
CA LEU A 322 8.99 19.46 -16.51
C LEU A 322 9.53 20.39 -15.43
N ARG A 323 9.43 21.69 -15.66
CA ARG A 323 9.77 22.74 -14.70
C ARG A 323 8.54 23.14 -13.87
N PRO A 324 8.74 23.66 -12.64
CA PRO A 324 7.64 24.12 -11.79
C PRO A 324 6.75 25.23 -12.38
N ASP A 325 7.24 25.97 -13.38
CA ASP A 325 6.44 26.99 -14.09
C ASP A 325 5.45 26.37 -15.10
N GLY A 326 5.47 25.05 -15.28
CA GLY A 326 4.66 24.33 -16.26
C GLY A 326 5.25 24.33 -17.68
N THR A 327 6.51 24.71 -17.86
CA THR A 327 7.23 24.53 -19.13
C THR A 327 8.07 23.26 -19.11
N ALA A 328 8.28 22.64 -20.27
CA ALA A 328 9.18 21.52 -20.40
C ALA A 328 10.14 21.61 -21.58
N PHE A 329 11.21 20.84 -21.51
CA PHE A 329 12.12 20.61 -22.63
C PHE A 329 12.52 19.15 -22.69
N CYS A 330 12.89 18.72 -23.89
CA CYS A 330 13.43 17.39 -24.15
C CYS A 330 14.88 17.48 -24.62
N PHE A 331 15.62 16.39 -24.44
CA PHE A 331 16.99 16.26 -24.89
C PHE A 331 17.30 14.81 -25.27
N GLY A 332 18.41 14.60 -26.00
CA GLY A 332 18.86 13.28 -26.43
C GLY A 332 18.47 12.95 -27.88
N ASP A 333 18.28 11.67 -28.19
CA ASP A 333 18.12 11.21 -29.57
C ASP A 333 16.84 11.77 -30.24
N PRO A 334 16.98 12.59 -31.32
CA PRO A 334 15.83 13.18 -32.02
C PRO A 334 14.97 12.15 -32.76
N LYS A 335 15.45 10.91 -32.98
CA LYS A 335 14.63 9.82 -33.55
C LYS A 335 13.63 9.24 -32.56
N THR A 336 13.82 9.51 -31.27
CA THR A 336 12.90 9.12 -30.19
C THR A 336 12.07 10.33 -29.78
N PHE A 337 11.83 10.56 -28.48
CA PHE A 337 11.13 11.73 -27.97
C PHE A 337 12.06 12.92 -27.65
N GLY A 338 13.35 12.82 -27.98
CA GLY A 338 14.34 13.88 -27.71
C GLY A 338 14.10 15.17 -28.49
N ASP A 339 13.43 15.11 -29.64
CA ASP A 339 12.99 16.30 -30.39
C ASP A 339 11.56 16.70 -30.01
N SER A 340 11.43 17.85 -29.35
CA SER A 340 10.14 18.46 -29.00
C SER A 340 9.87 19.78 -29.72
N SER A 341 10.65 20.10 -30.78
CA SER A 341 10.55 21.37 -31.50
C SER A 341 9.23 21.57 -32.26
N SER A 342 8.51 20.48 -32.50
CA SER A 342 7.22 20.46 -33.19
C SER A 342 6.00 20.61 -32.27
N VAL A 343 6.20 20.70 -30.94
CA VAL A 343 5.11 20.70 -29.96
C VAL A 343 5.25 21.84 -28.95
N ASP A 344 4.11 22.36 -28.51
CA ASP A 344 4.05 23.37 -27.45
C ASP A 344 4.07 22.71 -26.07
N LEU A 345 5.22 22.79 -25.41
CA LEU A 345 5.47 22.28 -24.06
C LEU A 345 5.32 23.37 -22.99
N SER A 346 4.30 24.22 -23.12
CA SER A 346 3.91 25.19 -22.10
C SER A 346 2.60 24.82 -21.42
N ASN A 347 2.37 25.37 -20.22
CA ASN A 347 1.18 25.15 -19.41
C ASN A 347 0.93 23.66 -19.08
N LEU A 348 1.99 22.90 -18.85
CA LEU A 348 1.94 21.48 -18.53
C LEU A 348 1.66 21.26 -17.03
N ARG A 349 0.96 20.16 -16.74
CA ARG A 349 0.71 19.60 -15.41
C ARG A 349 1.56 18.36 -15.15
N SER A 350 1.74 17.50 -16.16
CA SER A 350 2.52 16.25 -16.02
C SER A 350 3.01 15.74 -17.38
N ILE A 351 4.05 14.91 -17.37
CA ILE A 351 4.65 14.27 -18.54
C ILE A 351 4.86 12.77 -18.27
N LEU A 352 4.48 11.93 -19.23
CA LEU A 352 4.70 10.49 -19.23
C LEU A 352 5.43 10.06 -20.52
N CYS A 353 6.58 9.40 -20.37
CA CYS A 353 7.39 8.90 -21.48
C CYS A 353 7.71 7.40 -21.28
N PRO A 354 6.88 6.47 -21.78
CA PRO A 354 7.08 5.04 -21.55
C PRO A 354 8.31 4.47 -22.27
N ARG A 355 8.55 4.82 -23.54
CA ARG A 355 9.72 4.33 -24.31
C ARG A 355 10.24 5.28 -25.38
N PHE A 356 9.51 5.45 -26.48
CA PHE A 356 9.97 6.23 -27.65
C PHE A 356 9.09 7.45 -27.97
N ALA A 357 7.96 7.57 -27.30
CA ALA A 357 7.08 8.72 -27.37
C ALA A 357 6.70 9.18 -25.96
N CYS A 358 6.18 10.39 -25.87
CA CYS A 358 5.69 10.98 -24.65
C CYS A 358 4.28 11.55 -24.83
N VAL A 359 3.57 11.67 -23.71
CA VAL A 359 2.32 12.42 -23.59
C VAL A 359 2.47 13.39 -22.42
N ALA A 360 2.09 14.64 -22.62
CA ALA A 360 1.97 15.64 -21.56
C ALA A 360 0.51 16.06 -21.38
N ILE A 361 0.07 16.20 -20.14
CA ILE A 361 -1.23 16.76 -19.78
C ILE A 361 -1.04 18.25 -19.51
N LYS A 362 -1.84 19.11 -20.15
CA LYS A 362 -1.88 20.55 -19.88
C LYS A 362 -2.76 20.87 -18.67
N LYS A 363 -2.54 22.02 -18.04
CA LYS A 363 -3.33 22.48 -16.88
C LYS A 363 -4.81 22.75 -17.23
N ASP A 364 -5.13 22.92 -18.50
CA ASP A 364 -6.51 23.04 -19.02
C ASP A 364 -7.18 21.67 -19.28
N GLY A 365 -6.48 20.56 -19.04
CA GLY A 365 -6.99 19.20 -19.28
C GLY A 365 -6.85 18.70 -20.71
N SER A 366 -6.23 19.46 -21.61
CA SER A 366 -5.84 18.97 -22.94
C SER A 366 -4.53 18.17 -22.89
N ILE A 367 -4.20 17.45 -23.96
CA ILE A 367 -2.94 16.68 -24.06
C ILE A 367 -2.11 17.07 -25.28
N VAL A 368 -0.81 16.85 -25.18
CA VAL A 368 0.15 16.96 -26.29
C VAL A 368 1.01 15.71 -26.32
N THR A 369 1.24 15.15 -27.51
CA THR A 369 2.07 13.95 -27.68
C THR A 369 3.18 14.20 -28.69
N TRP A 370 4.36 13.62 -28.48
CA TRP A 370 5.49 13.73 -29.43
C TRP A 370 6.41 12.52 -29.34
N GLY A 371 7.39 12.47 -30.24
CA GLY A 371 8.36 11.38 -30.36
C GLY A 371 8.04 10.42 -31.52
N GLN A 372 8.54 9.20 -31.44
CA GLN A 372 8.39 8.22 -32.51
C GLN A 372 6.90 7.89 -32.75
N ARG A 373 6.51 7.77 -34.02
CA ARG A 373 5.13 7.42 -34.40
C ARG A 373 4.69 6.12 -33.74
N LEU A 374 3.63 6.20 -32.95
CA LEU A 374 3.07 5.13 -32.12
C LEU A 374 2.22 4.13 -32.92
N GLY A 375 2.50 3.87 -34.19
CA GLY A 375 1.67 3.01 -35.05
C GLY A 375 0.70 3.79 -35.96
N ARG A 376 -0.45 3.18 -36.31
CA ARG A 376 -1.35 3.66 -37.40
C ARG A 376 -2.42 4.68 -36.99
N GLN A 377 -2.52 5.08 -35.72
CA GLN A 377 -3.50 6.04 -35.24
C GLN A 377 -2.83 7.21 -34.51
N ASP A 378 -3.08 8.42 -34.99
CA ASP A 378 -2.69 9.66 -34.32
C ASP A 378 -3.54 9.86 -33.04
N PRO A 379 -3.02 10.55 -32.01
CA PRO A 379 -3.78 10.87 -30.81
C PRO A 379 -5.06 11.66 -31.16
N PRO A 380 -6.22 11.34 -30.56
CA PRO A 380 -7.40 12.18 -30.70
C PRO A 380 -7.21 13.52 -29.98
N GLU A 381 -7.89 14.57 -30.44
CA GLU A 381 -8.00 15.81 -29.66
C GLU A 381 -8.84 15.53 -28.41
N LEU A 382 -8.16 15.44 -27.26
CA LEU A 382 -8.79 15.17 -25.97
C LEU A 382 -8.80 16.42 -25.09
N GLN A 383 -9.87 16.56 -24.31
CA GLN A 383 -10.10 17.61 -23.32
C GLN A 383 -10.58 16.94 -22.03
N ASN A 384 -10.44 17.62 -20.88
CA ASN A 384 -10.80 17.10 -19.55
C ASN A 384 -10.08 15.78 -19.19
N VAL A 385 -8.85 15.61 -19.67
CA VAL A 385 -8.00 14.48 -19.32
C VAL A 385 -7.51 14.64 -17.89
N VAL A 386 -7.82 13.65 -17.06
CA VAL A 386 -7.40 13.62 -15.66
C VAL A 386 -6.03 12.96 -15.53
N GLU A 387 -5.83 11.85 -16.25
CA GLU A 387 -4.64 11.01 -16.16
C GLU A 387 -4.39 10.27 -17.49
N VAL A 388 -3.13 9.93 -17.75
CA VAL A 388 -2.68 9.17 -18.92
C VAL A 388 -1.79 8.02 -18.48
N PHE A 389 -1.97 6.87 -19.12
CA PHE A 389 -1.25 5.62 -18.91
C PHE A 389 -0.55 5.23 -20.22
N GLY A 390 0.58 4.54 -20.16
CA GLY A 390 1.42 4.31 -21.34
C GLY A 390 2.08 2.93 -21.37
N THR A 391 1.98 2.25 -22.50
CA THR A 391 2.83 1.10 -22.88
C THR A 391 3.92 1.60 -23.86
N PRO A 392 4.94 0.79 -24.22
CA PRO A 392 6.00 1.22 -25.13
C PRO A 392 5.54 1.85 -26.46
N TYR A 393 4.37 1.47 -26.98
CA TYR A 393 3.83 1.93 -28.27
C TYR A 393 2.36 2.38 -28.22
N SER A 394 1.76 2.56 -27.05
CA SER A 394 0.36 2.99 -26.94
C SER A 394 0.09 3.76 -25.66
N PHE A 395 -1.00 4.50 -25.65
CA PHE A 395 -1.45 5.27 -24.50
C PHE A 395 -2.95 5.08 -24.27
N ALA A 396 -3.37 5.30 -23.03
CA ALA A 396 -4.77 5.39 -22.63
C ALA A 396 -4.96 6.63 -21.74
N ALA A 397 -6.02 7.39 -21.98
CA ALA A 397 -6.38 8.58 -21.20
C ALA A 397 -7.72 8.36 -20.49
N LEU A 398 -7.76 8.76 -19.22
CA LEU A 398 -9.00 8.88 -18.44
C LEU A 398 -9.55 10.30 -18.60
N ILE A 399 -10.79 10.39 -19.08
CA ILE A 399 -11.52 11.64 -19.30
C ILE A 399 -12.70 11.68 -18.33
N ARG A 400 -12.82 12.78 -17.58
CA ARG A 400 -13.95 13.00 -16.66
C ARG A 400 -14.85 14.10 -17.20
N ASP A 401 -16.11 13.77 -17.49
CA ASP A 401 -17.11 14.77 -17.91
C ASP A 401 -17.75 15.39 -16.66
N THR A 402 -17.54 16.70 -16.45
CA THR A 402 -18.08 17.46 -15.32
C THR A 402 -19.33 18.27 -15.71
N SER A 403 -20.22 17.70 -16.51
CA SER A 403 -21.56 18.29 -16.69
C SER A 403 -22.38 18.11 -15.41
N ASP A 404 -23.14 19.15 -15.02
CA ASP A 404 -24.01 19.23 -13.82
C ASP A 404 -25.22 18.25 -13.84
N ILE A 405 -25.03 17.04 -14.34
CA ILE A 405 -26.04 15.98 -14.47
C ILE A 405 -25.77 14.94 -13.36
N PRO A 406 -26.79 14.26 -12.79
CA PRO A 406 -26.63 13.38 -11.63
C PRO A 406 -25.80 12.10 -11.84
N ARG A 407 -25.08 11.95 -12.95
CA ARG A 407 -24.27 10.76 -13.29
C ARG A 407 -23.03 11.17 -14.11
N PRO A 408 -21.84 11.31 -13.51
CA PRO A 408 -20.62 11.54 -14.28
C PRO A 408 -20.30 10.28 -15.10
N ASN A 409 -20.09 10.44 -16.40
CA ASN A 409 -19.67 9.34 -17.28
C ASN A 409 -18.16 9.45 -17.52
N ASP A 410 -17.36 8.82 -16.67
CA ASP A 410 -15.92 8.66 -16.92
C ASP A 410 -15.71 7.87 -18.23
N ARG A 411 -14.78 8.30 -19.08
CA ARG A 411 -14.51 7.68 -20.38
C ARG A 411 -13.02 7.41 -20.57
N ILE A 412 -12.70 6.22 -21.07
CA ILE A 412 -11.32 5.84 -21.43
C ILE A 412 -11.14 5.93 -22.93
N VAL A 413 -10.06 6.59 -23.37
CA VAL A 413 -9.68 6.65 -24.79
C VAL A 413 -8.26 6.15 -24.94
N ALA A 414 -8.07 5.12 -25.76
CA ALA A 414 -6.75 4.54 -26.06
C ALA A 414 -6.35 4.72 -27.53
N TRP A 415 -5.07 5.00 -27.78
CA TRP A 415 -4.51 5.23 -29.11
C TRP A 415 -3.08 4.68 -29.22
N GLY A 416 -2.62 4.48 -30.45
CA GLY A 416 -1.30 3.95 -30.77
C GLY A 416 -1.36 2.58 -31.43
N ASP A 417 -0.38 1.72 -31.14
CA ASP A 417 -0.26 0.42 -31.78
C ASP A 417 -1.34 -0.55 -31.28
N SER A 418 -2.06 -1.17 -32.20
CA SER A 418 -3.17 -2.05 -31.85
C SER A 418 -2.76 -3.34 -31.15
N GLN A 419 -1.50 -3.79 -31.28
CA GLN A 419 -0.95 -4.93 -30.54
C GLN A 419 -0.46 -4.51 -29.13
N SER A 420 -0.37 -3.21 -28.86
CA SER A 420 0.04 -2.65 -27.57
C SER A 420 -1.08 -1.97 -26.78
N GLY A 421 -2.34 -2.23 -27.14
CA GLY A 421 -3.51 -1.65 -26.45
C GLY A 421 -4.01 -0.33 -27.04
N GLY A 422 -3.42 0.16 -28.12
CA GLY A 422 -3.74 1.44 -28.74
C GLY A 422 -5.05 1.52 -29.53
N ARG A 423 -6.05 0.68 -29.21
CA ARG A 423 -7.37 0.72 -29.84
C ARG A 423 -8.49 0.38 -28.86
N THR A 424 -9.51 1.24 -28.81
CA THR A 424 -10.77 1.02 -28.08
C THR A 424 -11.72 0.04 -28.80
N ASP A 425 -11.44 -0.30 -30.06
CA ASP A 425 -12.44 -0.88 -30.98
C ASP A 425 -12.47 -2.42 -31.01
N TYR A 426 -11.68 -3.10 -30.16
CA TYR A 426 -11.55 -4.56 -30.17
C TYR A 426 -11.90 -5.19 -28.80
N PRO A 427 -12.90 -6.10 -28.72
CA PRO A 427 -13.78 -6.62 -29.75
C PRO A 427 -15.23 -6.09 -29.63
N LYS A 428 -15.79 -5.70 -30.77
CA LYS A 428 -17.23 -5.68 -31.12
C LYS A 428 -18.23 -5.61 -29.95
N LYS A 429 -18.74 -4.39 -29.74
CA LYS A 429 -19.87 -4.05 -28.86
C LYS A 429 -19.59 -4.39 -27.39
N LEU A 430 -19.24 -3.36 -26.61
CA LEU A 430 -19.82 -3.24 -25.27
C LEU A 430 -21.31 -3.61 -25.41
N PRO A 431 -21.85 -4.57 -24.64
CA PRO A 431 -23.28 -4.78 -24.58
C PRO A 431 -23.95 -3.41 -24.42
N ARG A 432 -25.10 -3.17 -25.05
CA ARG A 432 -25.83 -1.89 -25.01
C ARG A 432 -26.28 -1.45 -23.59
N HIS A 433 -25.65 -1.98 -22.54
CA HIS A 433 -26.02 -1.86 -21.13
C HIS A 433 -24.84 -1.65 -20.16
N LEU A 434 -23.59 -1.52 -20.61
CA LEU A 434 -22.48 -1.08 -19.72
C LEU A 434 -22.26 0.43 -19.87
N GLU A 435 -23.00 1.19 -19.08
CA GLU A 435 -22.71 2.61 -18.82
C GLU A 435 -21.75 2.64 -17.61
N VAL A 436 -20.45 2.83 -17.87
CA VAL A 436 -19.40 2.90 -16.83
C VAL A 436 -19.67 4.08 -15.91
N PHE A 437 -19.86 3.80 -14.61
CA PHE A 437 -20.23 4.80 -13.62
C PHE A 437 -19.01 5.47 -12.98
N GLU A 438 -17.92 4.71 -12.77
CA GLU A 438 -16.69 5.19 -12.15
C GLU A 438 -15.51 4.33 -12.61
N VAL A 439 -14.38 4.95 -12.98
CA VAL A 439 -13.10 4.24 -13.20
C VAL A 439 -12.26 4.40 -11.95
N LYS A 440 -11.94 3.31 -11.26
CA LYS A 440 -11.17 3.32 -10.00
C LYS A 440 -9.66 3.36 -10.23
N ALA A 441 -9.18 2.56 -11.19
CA ALA A 441 -7.76 2.46 -11.51
C ALA A 441 -7.56 2.01 -12.95
N ILE A 442 -6.45 2.43 -13.56
CA ILE A 442 -5.98 1.89 -14.85
C ILE A 442 -4.51 1.52 -14.71
N HIS A 443 -4.14 0.36 -15.23
CA HIS A 443 -2.79 -0.17 -15.22
C HIS A 443 -2.32 -0.43 -16.65
N SER A 444 -1.09 -0.02 -16.98
CA SER A 444 -0.44 -0.25 -18.28
C SER A 444 0.73 -1.22 -18.14
N HIS A 445 0.74 -2.31 -18.91
CA HIS A 445 1.68 -3.43 -18.74
C HIS A 445 2.27 -3.85 -20.10
N PHE A 446 3.53 -4.28 -20.15
CA PHE A 446 4.24 -4.67 -21.38
C PHE A 446 5.13 -5.89 -21.17
N ASP A 447 5.33 -6.72 -22.21
CA ASP A 447 6.02 -8.02 -22.13
C ASP A 447 7.50 -7.98 -22.56
N GLY A 448 8.12 -6.80 -22.63
CA GLY A 448 9.48 -6.61 -23.16
C GLY A 448 9.64 -6.80 -24.67
N SER A 449 8.76 -7.59 -25.32
CA SER A 449 8.77 -7.93 -26.76
C SER A 449 7.95 -6.99 -27.63
N ASN A 450 7.73 -5.75 -27.16
CA ASN A 450 6.95 -4.68 -27.79
C ASN A 450 5.42 -4.85 -27.74
N ASN A 451 4.85 -5.84 -27.04
CA ASN A 451 3.39 -5.92 -26.84
C ASN A 451 2.98 -5.36 -25.47
N GLY A 452 1.74 -4.87 -25.38
CA GLY A 452 1.21 -4.24 -24.17
C GLY A 452 -0.30 -4.35 -24.01
N VAL A 453 -0.76 -4.26 -22.75
CA VAL A 453 -2.17 -4.37 -22.34
C VAL A 453 -2.49 -3.25 -21.35
N PHE A 454 -3.70 -2.72 -21.44
CA PHE A 454 -4.30 -1.87 -20.41
C PHE A 454 -5.36 -2.65 -19.64
N ILE A 455 -5.42 -2.45 -18.33
CA ILE A 455 -6.43 -3.03 -17.44
C ILE A 455 -7.09 -1.89 -16.66
N ALA A 456 -8.40 -1.75 -16.73
CA ALA A 456 -9.19 -0.80 -15.97
C ALA A 456 -10.09 -1.51 -14.96
N GLU A 457 -10.07 -1.03 -13.71
CA GLU A 457 -11.09 -1.36 -12.71
C GLU A 457 -12.22 -0.34 -12.82
N VAL A 458 -13.43 -0.80 -13.10
CA VAL A 458 -14.61 0.05 -13.29
C VAL A 458 -15.76 -0.41 -12.42
N ARG A 459 -16.55 0.55 -11.94
CA ARG A 459 -17.84 0.28 -11.31
C ARG A 459 -18.95 0.44 -12.33
N ASP A 460 -19.77 -0.60 -12.48
CA ASP A 460 -20.97 -0.58 -13.32
C ASP A 460 -22.17 0.05 -12.57
N GLN A 461 -23.27 0.36 -13.27
CA GLN A 461 -24.47 1.00 -12.71
C GLN A 461 -25.12 0.23 -11.56
N ASP A 462 -24.89 -1.08 -11.49
CA ASP A 462 -25.36 -1.95 -10.41
C ASP A 462 -24.44 -1.93 -9.17
N SER A 463 -23.47 -1.02 -9.10
CA SER A 463 -22.45 -0.95 -8.03
C SER A 463 -21.56 -2.20 -7.94
N ARG A 464 -21.38 -2.91 -9.05
CA ARG A 464 -20.44 -4.04 -9.18
C ARG A 464 -19.11 -3.55 -9.72
N ASP A 465 -18.02 -3.97 -9.09
CA ASP A 465 -16.66 -3.68 -9.56
C ASP A 465 -16.23 -4.73 -10.59
N VAL A 466 -16.02 -4.30 -11.83
CA VAL A 466 -15.69 -5.11 -13.01
C VAL A 466 -14.30 -4.74 -13.52
N LEU A 467 -13.57 -5.74 -14.02
CA LEU A 467 -12.26 -5.52 -14.64
C LEU A 467 -12.38 -5.60 -16.17
N HIS A 468 -11.84 -4.59 -16.85
CA HIS A 468 -11.80 -4.52 -18.31
C HIS A 468 -10.37 -4.46 -18.82
N ALA A 469 -9.99 -5.39 -19.68
CA ALA A 469 -8.66 -5.41 -20.32
C ALA A 469 -8.77 -5.28 -21.84
N TRP A 470 -7.86 -4.52 -22.47
CA TRP A 470 -7.76 -4.42 -23.93
C TRP A 470 -6.29 -4.32 -24.41
N GLY A 471 -5.96 -5.00 -25.53
CA GLY A 471 -4.58 -5.27 -25.99
C GLY A 471 -4.48 -6.42 -27.01
N ASP A 472 -3.28 -6.92 -27.32
CA ASP A 472 -3.02 -7.95 -28.35
C ASP A 472 -4.00 -9.15 -28.26
N PRO A 473 -4.66 -9.54 -29.37
CA PRO A 473 -5.65 -10.63 -29.42
C PRO A 473 -5.12 -12.03 -29.04
N ARG A 474 -3.81 -12.26 -28.98
CA ARG A 474 -3.21 -13.47 -28.38
C ARG A 474 -3.40 -13.54 -26.87
N TYR A 475 -3.65 -12.39 -26.23
CA TYR A 475 -3.93 -12.24 -24.80
C TYR A 475 -5.43 -12.05 -24.48
N GLY A 476 -6.30 -12.01 -25.51
CA GLY A 476 -7.75 -12.22 -25.39
C GLY A 476 -8.52 -11.17 -24.58
N ALA A 477 -9.33 -10.36 -25.25
CA ALA A 477 -10.40 -9.63 -24.60
C ALA A 477 -11.45 -10.60 -24.03
N LEU A 478 -11.42 -10.77 -22.71
CA LEU A 478 -12.49 -11.35 -21.91
C LEU A 478 -13.09 -10.22 -21.08
N VAL A 479 -14.30 -9.79 -21.45
CA VAL A 479 -15.21 -9.11 -20.53
C VAL A 479 -15.58 -10.16 -19.49
N ALA A 480 -14.96 -10.11 -18.32
CA ALA A 480 -15.45 -10.85 -17.16
C ALA A 480 -16.69 -10.10 -16.66
N ASP A 481 -17.87 -10.54 -17.08
CA ASP A 481 -19.12 -10.15 -16.42
C ASP A 481 -19.02 -10.62 -14.96
N VAL A 482 -19.11 -9.70 -14.00
CA VAL A 482 -19.20 -10.02 -12.57
C VAL A 482 -20.62 -10.50 -12.28
N SER A 483 -20.98 -11.59 -12.95
CA SER A 483 -22.16 -12.39 -12.66
C SER A 483 -21.84 -13.86 -12.85
N GLU A 484 -21.03 -14.42 -11.95
CA GLU A 484 -21.21 -15.83 -11.61
C GLU A 484 -22.52 -16.02 -10.81
N ARG A 485 -23.64 -15.87 -11.53
CA ARG A 485 -24.91 -16.53 -11.22
C ARG A 485 -25.58 -16.92 -12.53
N SER A 486 -25.04 -17.94 -13.20
CA SER A 486 -25.86 -18.82 -14.04
C SER A 486 -25.18 -20.17 -14.33
N SER A 487 -24.85 -20.94 -13.29
CA SER A 487 -24.91 -22.42 -13.40
C SER A 487 -25.07 -23.18 -12.08
N GLU A 488 -25.01 -22.54 -10.90
CA GLU A 488 -25.27 -23.22 -9.61
C GLU A 488 -26.75 -23.48 -9.28
N ARG A 489 -27.58 -23.67 -10.30
CA ARG A 489 -28.93 -24.19 -10.14
C ARG A 489 -29.08 -25.54 -10.82
N SER A 490 -28.13 -26.43 -10.62
CA SER A 490 -28.28 -27.89 -10.72
C SER A 490 -27.00 -28.54 -10.20
N GLN A 491 -27.12 -29.33 -9.12
CA GLN A 491 -26.06 -30.13 -8.48
C GLN A 491 -25.20 -29.42 -7.43
N ARG A 492 -25.85 -29.00 -6.33
CA ARG A 492 -25.26 -29.19 -4.98
C ARG A 492 -25.00 -30.69 -4.80
N SER A 493 -23.78 -31.13 -5.06
CA SER A 493 -23.19 -32.29 -4.39
C SER A 493 -21.67 -32.15 -4.36
N LEU A 494 -21.16 -31.91 -3.15
CA LEU A 494 -19.81 -32.26 -2.68
C LEU A 494 -18.62 -31.54 -3.34
N GLN A 495 -18.21 -30.41 -2.77
CA GLN A 495 -16.77 -30.07 -2.69
C GLN A 495 -16.43 -29.72 -1.25
N THR A 496 -15.75 -30.66 -0.61
CA THR A 496 -15.22 -30.61 0.74
C THR A 496 -13.95 -29.77 0.75
N THR A 497 -14.02 -28.54 1.27
CA THR A 497 -12.86 -27.97 1.97
C THR A 497 -12.59 -28.86 3.18
N ALA A 498 -11.32 -29.18 3.45
CA ALA A 498 -10.98 -29.93 4.65
C ALA A 498 -11.48 -29.14 5.88
N PRO A 499 -12.10 -29.80 6.87
CA PRO A 499 -12.56 -29.12 8.07
C PRO A 499 -11.39 -28.52 8.85
N CYS A 500 -11.61 -27.40 9.54
CA CYS A 500 -10.64 -26.81 10.47
C CYS A 500 -10.28 -27.79 11.60
N LEU A 501 -11.25 -28.57 12.08
CA LEU A 501 -11.11 -29.51 13.17
C LEU A 501 -11.03 -30.96 12.67
N SER A 502 -10.11 -31.73 13.25
CA SER A 502 -10.04 -33.18 13.02
C SER A 502 -11.26 -33.93 13.55
N SER A 503 -11.97 -33.35 14.52
CA SER A 503 -13.20 -33.85 15.14
C SER A 503 -14.49 -33.37 14.46
N ALA A 504 -14.38 -32.65 13.33
CA ALA A 504 -15.51 -31.95 12.73
C ALA A 504 -16.70 -32.85 12.40
N VAL A 505 -17.91 -32.35 12.69
CA VAL A 505 -19.18 -32.96 12.31
C VAL A 505 -19.33 -32.90 10.79
N MET A 506 -19.19 -34.05 10.15
CA MET A 506 -19.21 -34.19 8.69
C MET A 506 -20.61 -34.08 8.07
N THR A 507 -21.68 -34.20 8.87
CA THR A 507 -23.06 -34.10 8.40
C THR A 507 -23.77 -32.93 9.08
N ARG A 508 -24.12 -31.91 8.30
CA ARG A 508 -24.71 -30.67 8.80
C ARG A 508 -26.21 -30.57 8.49
N LYS A 509 -26.97 -29.93 9.36
CA LYS A 509 -28.42 -29.69 9.20
C LYS A 509 -28.74 -28.20 8.98
N ASN A 510 -29.81 -27.93 8.24
CA ASN A 510 -30.39 -26.59 8.12
C ASN A 510 -31.34 -26.31 9.29
N VAL A 511 -31.55 -25.02 9.59
CA VAL A 511 -32.66 -24.57 10.46
C VAL A 511 -33.94 -24.44 9.63
N VAL A 512 -35.09 -24.45 10.29
CA VAL A 512 -36.39 -24.26 9.63
C VAL A 512 -36.98 -22.94 10.11
N ASN A 513 -37.20 -21.99 9.20
CA ASN A 513 -37.75 -20.68 9.54
C ASN A 513 -39.26 -20.75 9.86
N GLY A 514 -39.85 -19.61 10.24
CA GLY A 514 -41.29 -19.50 10.52
C GLY A 514 -42.21 -19.84 9.33
N ASN A 515 -41.70 -19.87 8.10
CA ASN A 515 -42.43 -20.24 6.88
C ASN A 515 -42.31 -21.75 6.53
N GLY A 516 -41.45 -22.49 7.23
CA GLY A 516 -41.18 -23.91 6.97
C GLY A 516 -40.04 -24.17 5.99
N ASP A 517 -39.29 -23.14 5.58
CA ASP A 517 -38.17 -23.27 4.65
C ASP A 517 -36.89 -23.72 5.38
N ALA A 518 -36.15 -24.65 4.77
CA ALA A 518 -34.85 -25.09 5.26
C ALA A 518 -33.75 -24.11 4.84
N ILE A 519 -33.19 -23.36 5.80
CA ILE A 519 -32.18 -22.32 5.58
C ILE A 519 -30.91 -22.54 6.42
N SER A 520 -29.82 -21.92 6.01
CA SER A 520 -28.58 -21.86 6.80
C SER A 520 -28.72 -20.87 7.95
N VAL A 521 -27.94 -21.04 9.02
CA VAL A 521 -27.74 -20.01 10.03
C VAL A 521 -26.97 -18.85 9.40
N ARG A 522 -27.65 -17.73 9.14
CA ARG A 522 -27.01 -16.50 8.65
C ARG A 522 -26.37 -15.68 9.75
N ILE A 523 -25.08 -15.38 9.56
CA ILE A 523 -24.28 -14.52 10.43
C ILE A 523 -24.02 -13.21 9.68
N MET A 524 -24.35 -12.09 10.31
CA MET A 524 -24.27 -10.74 9.73
C MET A 524 -22.88 -10.14 9.92
N ASP A 525 -22.33 -9.60 8.83
CA ASP A 525 -21.02 -8.99 8.81
C ASP A 525 -21.08 -7.52 8.31
N PRO A 526 -20.91 -6.53 9.21
CA PRO A 526 -20.87 -5.11 8.85
C PRO A 526 -19.51 -4.61 8.33
N GLY A 527 -18.50 -5.47 8.19
CA GLY A 527 -17.37 -5.23 7.29
C GLY A 527 -16.05 -4.75 7.90
N TRP A 528 -15.96 -4.43 9.21
CA TRP A 528 -14.66 -4.14 9.85
C TRP A 528 -13.97 -5.43 10.34
N GLU A 529 -12.69 -5.33 10.69
CA GLU A 529 -11.82 -6.51 10.79
C GLU A 529 -12.09 -7.41 12.01
N SER A 530 -12.40 -6.84 13.17
CA SER A 530 -12.69 -7.62 14.39
C SER A 530 -13.95 -8.47 14.25
N VAL A 531 -15.03 -7.92 13.67
CA VAL A 531 -16.29 -8.66 13.46
C VAL A 531 -16.14 -9.74 12.41
N LYS A 532 -15.34 -9.52 11.35
CA LYS A 532 -15.03 -10.56 10.35
C LYS A 532 -14.38 -11.78 11.00
N ILE A 533 -13.40 -11.56 11.87
CA ILE A 533 -12.73 -12.63 12.62
C ILE A 533 -13.72 -13.37 13.51
N LEU A 534 -14.52 -12.65 14.31
CA LEU A 534 -15.50 -13.27 15.21
C LEU A 534 -16.59 -14.04 14.46
N SER A 535 -17.11 -13.48 13.36
CA SER A 535 -18.13 -14.10 12.52
C SER A 535 -17.60 -15.38 11.87
N ARG A 536 -16.32 -15.40 11.48
CA ARG A 536 -15.69 -16.59 10.92
C ARG A 536 -15.42 -17.66 11.98
N ILE A 537 -14.98 -17.28 13.18
CA ILE A 537 -14.88 -18.20 14.34
C ILE A 537 -16.25 -18.82 14.64
N ALA A 538 -17.30 -17.99 14.75
CA ALA A 538 -18.64 -18.47 15.01
C ALA A 538 -19.13 -19.42 13.92
N LYS A 539 -18.88 -19.11 12.64
CA LYS A 539 -19.20 -19.99 11.51
C LYS A 539 -18.53 -21.36 11.65
N VAL A 540 -17.23 -21.42 11.92
CA VAL A 540 -16.51 -22.70 12.08
C VAL A 540 -17.13 -23.52 13.21
N VAL A 541 -17.38 -22.91 14.38
CA VAL A 541 -17.98 -23.64 15.52
C VAL A 541 -19.40 -24.14 15.19
N ILE A 542 -20.22 -23.28 14.58
CA ILE A 542 -21.59 -23.64 14.19
C ILE A 542 -21.60 -24.82 13.20
N GLU A 543 -20.64 -24.85 12.28
CA GLU A 543 -20.56 -25.87 11.24
C GLU A 543 -19.89 -27.16 11.65
N GLU A 544 -18.75 -27.07 12.33
CA GLU A 544 -17.88 -28.21 12.60
C GLU A 544 -18.09 -28.79 14.00
N VAL A 545 -18.58 -28.01 14.96
CA VAL A 545 -18.85 -28.49 16.31
C VAL A 545 -20.34 -28.73 16.51
N LEU A 546 -21.19 -27.76 16.14
CA LEU A 546 -22.63 -27.83 16.38
C LEU A 546 -23.40 -28.54 15.24
N GLY A 547 -22.77 -28.73 14.08
CA GLY A 547 -23.34 -29.49 12.96
C GLY A 547 -24.50 -28.79 12.24
N TYR A 548 -24.52 -27.46 12.18
CA TYR A 548 -25.47 -26.67 11.39
C TYR A 548 -24.82 -26.14 10.12
N ASN A 549 -25.57 -25.90 9.04
CA ASN A 549 -25.06 -25.10 7.93
C ASN A 549 -25.08 -23.62 8.31
N ALA A 550 -24.01 -22.89 8.03
CA ALA A 550 -23.94 -21.45 8.30
C ALA A 550 -23.38 -20.67 7.12
N GLU A 551 -23.86 -19.45 6.92
CA GLU A 551 -23.39 -18.56 5.86
C GLU A 551 -23.16 -17.14 6.41
N LEU A 552 -22.13 -16.48 5.87
CA LEU A 552 -21.87 -15.07 6.16
C LEU A 552 -22.67 -14.21 5.19
N HIS A 553 -23.27 -13.15 5.70
CA HIS A 553 -24.01 -12.18 4.92
C HIS A 553 -23.35 -10.81 5.05
N GLU A 554 -22.60 -10.45 4.01
CA GLU A 554 -21.82 -9.22 3.90
C GLU A 554 -22.62 -8.10 3.20
N GLY A 555 -22.10 -6.87 3.22
CA GLY A 555 -22.67 -5.74 2.46
C GLY A 555 -23.54 -4.77 3.27
N PHE A 556 -23.42 -4.77 4.60
CA PHE A 556 -24.04 -3.75 5.44
C PHE A 556 -23.09 -2.58 5.66
N ASN A 557 -23.55 -1.36 5.39
CA ASN A 557 -22.75 -0.15 5.61
C ASN A 557 -22.72 0.30 7.08
N THR A 558 -23.66 -0.16 7.93
CA THR A 558 -23.73 0.17 9.38
C THR A 558 -24.47 -0.92 10.17
N VAL A 559 -24.22 -1.03 11.49
CA VAL A 559 -24.98 -1.91 12.39
C VAL A 559 -26.44 -1.50 12.50
N ALA A 560 -26.72 -0.21 12.43
CA ALA A 560 -28.08 0.32 12.46
C ALA A 560 -28.97 -0.31 11.37
N ALA A 561 -28.42 -0.62 10.20
CA ALA A 561 -29.16 -1.27 9.12
C ALA A 561 -29.47 -2.76 9.41
N ILE A 562 -28.72 -3.40 10.30
CA ILE A 562 -28.83 -4.84 10.59
C ILE A 562 -30.01 -5.12 11.53
N PHE A 563 -30.24 -4.29 12.56
CA PHE A 563 -31.29 -4.57 13.55
C PHE A 563 -32.71 -4.74 12.94
N PRO A 564 -33.14 -3.88 12.00
CA PRO A 564 -34.42 -4.07 11.31
C PRO A 564 -34.47 -5.34 10.45
N VAL A 565 -33.36 -5.70 9.80
CA VAL A 565 -33.26 -6.93 8.98
C VAL A 565 -33.34 -8.18 9.85
N MET A 566 -32.75 -8.15 11.04
CA MET A 566 -32.90 -9.22 12.05
C MET A 566 -34.29 -9.28 12.67
N ALA A 567 -35.08 -8.21 12.58
CA ALA A 567 -36.51 -8.19 12.91
C ALA A 567 -37.40 -8.57 11.70
N GLY A 568 -36.80 -8.94 10.55
CA GLY A 568 -37.49 -9.38 9.34
C GLY A 568 -38.08 -8.25 8.49
N CYS A 569 -37.66 -6.99 8.69
CA CYS A 569 -38.13 -5.85 7.91
C CYS A 569 -37.53 -5.83 6.50
N THR A 570 -38.32 -5.42 5.50
CA THR A 570 -37.89 -5.37 4.09
C THR A 570 -37.73 -3.95 3.53
N ASN A 571 -38.24 -2.91 4.19
CA ASN A 571 -38.29 -1.51 3.71
C ASN A 571 -37.69 -0.48 4.70
N TYR A 572 -36.50 -0.73 5.25
CA TYR A 572 -35.75 0.22 6.10
C TYR A 572 -34.74 1.03 5.25
N PRO A 573 -34.38 2.31 5.55
CA PRO A 573 -34.66 3.14 6.74
C PRO A 573 -35.97 3.94 6.72
N TYR A 574 -36.79 3.80 5.69
CA TYR A 574 -37.87 4.75 5.41
C TYR A 574 -39.22 4.42 6.09
N ASP A 575 -39.48 3.17 6.50
CA ASP A 575 -40.57 2.81 7.43
C ASP A 575 -40.36 1.42 8.09
N TRP A 576 -41.22 1.07 9.06
CA TRP A 576 -41.23 -0.22 9.76
C TRP A 576 -42.19 -1.25 9.13
N THR A 577 -42.57 -1.06 7.85
CA THR A 577 -43.51 -1.97 7.18
C THR A 577 -42.82 -3.25 6.70
N GLY A 578 -43.56 -4.36 6.68
CA GLY A 578 -43.05 -5.65 6.21
C GLY A 578 -42.25 -6.47 7.24
N CYS A 579 -42.03 -5.97 8.45
CA CYS A 579 -41.40 -6.75 9.52
C CYS A 579 -42.33 -7.90 9.96
N SER A 580 -41.83 -9.14 9.95
CA SER A 580 -42.65 -10.31 10.26
C SER A 580 -41.86 -11.45 10.90
N ALA A 581 -42.57 -12.25 11.70
CA ALA A 581 -42.03 -13.45 12.34
C ALA A 581 -41.54 -14.53 11.34
N GLY A 582 -41.99 -14.49 10.08
CA GLY A 582 -41.63 -15.48 9.06
C GLY A 582 -40.42 -15.10 8.18
N SER A 583 -39.92 -13.87 8.28
CA SER A 583 -38.87 -13.32 7.41
C SER A 583 -37.52 -13.10 8.11
N THR A 584 -37.35 -13.58 9.35
CA THR A 584 -36.08 -13.53 10.08
C THR A 584 -35.09 -14.54 9.54
N GLU A 585 -34.63 -14.35 8.30
CA GLU A 585 -33.61 -15.18 7.67
C GLU A 585 -32.19 -14.88 8.21
N SER A 586 -32.10 -14.09 9.28
CA SER A 586 -30.95 -13.31 9.71
C SER A 586 -30.75 -13.50 11.21
N HIS A 587 -29.75 -14.26 11.62
CA HIS A 587 -29.82 -14.94 12.92
C HIS A 587 -28.80 -14.46 13.95
N VAL A 588 -27.57 -14.17 13.54
CA VAL A 588 -26.46 -13.88 14.46
C VAL A 588 -25.73 -12.62 13.99
N LEU A 589 -25.38 -11.76 14.92
CA LEU A 589 -24.42 -10.67 14.74
C LEU A 589 -23.42 -10.75 15.89
N MET A 590 -22.14 -10.93 15.56
CA MET A 590 -21.12 -11.06 16.60
C MET A 590 -20.86 -9.71 17.27
N GLU A 591 -20.58 -8.64 16.53
CA GLU A 591 -20.20 -7.34 17.12
C GLU A 591 -21.32 -6.28 17.00
N GLY A 592 -22.35 -6.41 17.86
CA GLY A 592 -23.48 -5.49 17.92
C GLY A 592 -23.16 -4.21 18.68
N TYR A 593 -22.84 -3.14 17.95
CA TYR A 593 -22.52 -1.84 18.56
C TYR A 593 -23.77 -1.01 18.91
N ILE A 594 -24.55 -1.52 19.87
CA ILE A 594 -25.90 -1.01 20.15
C ILE A 594 -25.89 0.42 20.71
N TRP A 595 -24.86 0.80 21.49
CA TRP A 595 -24.86 2.10 22.17
C TRP A 595 -24.79 3.29 21.20
N GLN A 596 -24.00 3.21 20.13
CA GLN A 596 -23.93 4.26 19.09
C GLN A 596 -25.19 4.33 18.21
N HIS A 597 -26.04 3.31 18.26
CA HIS A 597 -27.28 3.20 17.49
C HIS A 597 -28.48 2.93 18.41
N PHE A 598 -28.46 3.52 19.61
CA PHE A 598 -29.47 3.28 20.63
C PHE A 598 -30.86 3.72 20.19
N ASP A 599 -30.94 4.76 19.36
CA ASP A 599 -32.14 5.27 18.71
C ASP A 599 -32.80 4.20 17.82
N VAL A 600 -32.02 3.56 16.95
CA VAL A 600 -32.51 2.51 16.05
C VAL A 600 -32.86 1.25 16.84
N TRP A 601 -32.00 0.84 17.76
CA TRP A 601 -32.25 -0.30 18.65
C TRP A 601 -33.56 -0.13 19.45
N SER A 602 -33.76 1.04 20.04
CA SER A 602 -34.97 1.37 20.80
C SER A 602 -36.19 1.39 19.89
N SER A 603 -36.06 1.91 18.67
CA SER A 603 -37.15 1.95 17.69
C SER A 603 -37.57 0.55 17.26
N VAL A 604 -36.62 -0.33 16.90
CA VAL A 604 -36.92 -1.75 16.59
C VAL A 604 -37.64 -2.42 17.75
N THR A 605 -37.13 -2.23 18.97
CA THR A 605 -37.73 -2.82 20.18
C THR A 605 -39.15 -2.30 20.43
N LEU A 606 -39.39 -1.01 20.17
CA LEU A 606 -40.68 -0.36 20.41
C LEU A 606 -41.74 -0.71 19.36
N TYR A 607 -41.37 -0.72 18.08
CA TYR A 607 -42.31 -0.94 16.97
C TYR A 607 -42.49 -2.42 16.62
N THR A 608 -41.52 -3.28 16.95
CA THR A 608 -41.56 -4.72 16.65
C THR A 608 -41.31 -5.63 17.87
N PRO A 609 -41.96 -5.40 19.03
CA PRO A 609 -41.58 -6.04 20.30
C PRO A 609 -41.66 -7.57 20.31
N ALA A 610 -42.49 -8.17 19.45
CA ALA A 610 -42.67 -9.63 19.40
C ALA A 610 -41.55 -10.38 18.66
N PHE A 611 -40.78 -9.68 17.81
CA PHE A 611 -39.73 -10.28 16.97
C PHE A 611 -38.48 -9.39 16.87
N ALA A 612 -38.31 -8.47 17.82
CA ALA A 612 -37.11 -7.67 17.94
C ALA A 612 -35.89 -8.57 18.26
N PRO A 613 -34.72 -8.30 17.67
CA PRO A 613 -33.50 -9.02 17.99
C PRO A 613 -33.12 -8.86 19.46
N VAL A 614 -32.48 -9.89 20.00
CA VAL A 614 -32.17 -10.02 21.43
C VAL A 614 -30.66 -9.93 21.64
N ARG A 615 -30.24 -9.24 22.71
CA ARG A 615 -28.83 -9.27 23.14
C ARG A 615 -28.53 -10.64 23.73
N ALA A 616 -27.62 -11.39 23.12
CA ALA A 616 -27.30 -12.76 23.52
C ALA A 616 -26.18 -12.83 24.55
N SER A 617 -25.03 -12.21 24.27
CA SER A 617 -23.85 -12.23 25.15
C SER A 617 -23.07 -10.93 25.09
N LYS A 618 -22.06 -10.82 25.96
CA LYS A 618 -21.06 -9.76 25.93
C LYS A 618 -19.73 -10.39 25.54
N ILE A 619 -19.06 -9.84 24.54
CA ILE A 619 -17.83 -10.43 24.00
C ILE A 619 -16.62 -9.91 24.75
N TYR A 620 -16.16 -8.70 24.42
CA TYR A 620 -15.09 -7.99 25.11
C TYR A 620 -15.52 -6.55 25.36
N ARG A 621 -14.67 -5.83 26.10
CA ARG A 621 -14.81 -4.40 26.33
C ARG A 621 -13.91 -3.64 25.36
N SER A 622 -14.51 -2.83 24.50
CA SER A 622 -13.78 -1.91 23.64
C SER A 622 -13.54 -0.58 24.37
N TYR A 623 -12.52 0.15 23.94
CA TYR A 623 -12.08 1.38 24.58
C TYR A 623 -11.79 2.46 23.55
N GLU A 624 -12.31 3.66 23.78
CA GLU A 624 -12.00 4.83 22.97
C GLU A 624 -11.30 5.90 23.82
N GLY A 625 -10.26 6.51 23.26
CA GLY A 625 -9.46 7.48 24.00
C GLY A 625 -8.23 7.97 23.26
N LEU A 626 -7.31 8.57 24.02
CA LEU A 626 -6.00 8.99 23.52
C LEU A 626 -4.99 7.86 23.67
N TYR A 627 -4.19 7.68 22.64
CA TYR A 627 -3.13 6.71 22.58
C TYR A 627 -1.82 7.35 22.15
N VAL A 628 -0.73 6.66 22.48
CA VAL A 628 0.63 7.01 22.10
C VAL A 628 1.32 5.80 21.47
N SER A 629 2.00 6.00 20.35
CA SER A 629 2.72 4.94 19.65
C SER A 629 3.93 4.46 20.42
N LYS A 630 4.42 3.26 20.09
CA LYS A 630 5.63 2.69 20.68
C LYS A 630 6.88 3.55 20.55
N GLY A 631 7.06 4.19 19.40
CA GLY A 631 8.21 5.09 19.17
C GLY A 631 8.34 6.16 20.24
N VAL A 632 7.23 6.71 20.76
CA VAL A 632 7.25 7.76 21.77
C VAL A 632 7.51 7.21 23.19
N TRP A 633 6.91 6.07 23.57
CA TRP A 633 7.08 5.54 24.92
C TRP A 633 8.36 4.70 25.11
N ASP A 634 8.97 4.16 24.04
CA ASP A 634 10.29 3.52 24.09
C ASP A 634 11.42 4.53 24.42
N LEU A 635 11.24 5.80 24.08
CA LEU A 635 12.17 6.89 24.47
C LEU A 635 12.23 7.13 26.00
N LYS A 636 11.37 6.50 26.80
CA LYS A 636 11.28 6.66 28.27
C LYS A 636 11.70 5.42 29.09
N THR A 637 12.67 4.62 28.63
CA THR A 637 13.06 3.31 29.22
C THR A 637 13.66 3.30 30.65
N THR A 638 13.28 4.20 31.57
CA THR A 638 13.63 4.10 33.00
C THR A 638 12.54 4.56 34.00
N SER A 639 11.25 4.22 33.82
CA SER A 639 10.33 4.22 34.98
C SER A 639 9.19 3.20 34.89
N PRO A 640 8.90 2.40 35.95
CA PRO A 640 7.93 1.29 35.89
C PRO A 640 6.45 1.70 36.01
N ALA A 641 6.06 2.93 35.72
CA ALA A 641 4.67 3.37 35.81
C ALA A 641 4.24 4.20 34.60
N LEU A 642 3.92 3.51 33.51
CA LEU A 642 3.18 4.07 32.37
C LEU A 642 1.67 4.24 32.67
N ASP A 643 1.25 4.08 33.93
CA ASP A 643 -0.17 4.03 34.34
C ASP A 643 -0.78 5.38 34.73
N THR A 644 -0.04 6.48 34.69
CA THR A 644 -0.60 7.79 35.07
C THR A 644 -0.26 8.89 34.06
N LYS A 645 -1.29 9.69 33.75
CA LYS A 645 -1.23 11.06 33.18
C LYS A 645 0.03 11.84 33.63
N GLU A 646 0.45 11.70 34.88
CA GLU A 646 1.61 12.38 35.47
C GLU A 646 2.97 11.98 34.88
N ALA A 647 3.14 10.77 34.36
CA ALA A 647 4.41 10.30 33.77
C ALA A 647 4.71 10.92 32.40
N PHE A 648 3.67 11.27 31.63
CA PHE A 648 3.82 11.94 30.34
C PHE A 648 4.01 13.46 30.47
N LEU A 649 3.43 14.07 31.52
CA LEU A 649 3.33 15.53 31.65
C LEU A 649 4.31 16.14 32.66
N SER A 650 5.09 15.33 33.36
CA SER A 650 6.13 15.79 34.28
C SER A 650 7.51 15.98 33.62
N SER A 651 7.69 15.56 32.36
CA SER A 651 8.88 15.97 31.59
C SER A 651 8.77 17.45 31.27
N GLN A 652 9.77 18.22 31.70
CA GLN A 652 9.76 19.69 31.61
C GLN A 652 9.72 20.25 30.17
N ASN A 653 9.83 19.39 29.14
CA ASN A 653 9.82 19.78 27.74
C ASN A 653 9.14 18.71 26.85
N PRO A 654 7.95 18.98 26.27
CA PRO A 654 7.26 18.08 25.33
C PRO A 654 8.08 17.71 24.07
N HIS A 655 8.95 18.61 23.61
CA HIS A 655 9.79 18.43 22.41
C HIS A 655 10.82 17.31 22.52
N ASP A 656 11.09 16.85 23.74
CA ASP A 656 11.97 15.70 23.95
C ASP A 656 11.32 14.38 23.48
N TYR A 657 10.00 14.37 23.25
CA TYR A 657 9.22 13.16 22.97
C TYR A 657 8.23 13.29 21.81
N PHE A 658 7.81 14.51 21.47
CA PHE A 658 6.79 14.78 20.45
C PHE A 658 7.29 15.77 19.41
N ASP A 659 6.72 15.69 18.22
CA ASP A 659 6.99 16.64 17.15
C ASP A 659 6.40 18.03 17.47
N ASP A 660 7.08 19.06 16.99
CA ASP A 660 6.57 20.44 16.98
C ASP A 660 5.30 20.57 16.13
N LEU A 661 4.42 21.51 16.46
CA LEU A 661 3.20 21.76 15.66
C LEU A 661 3.50 22.15 14.21
N THR A 662 4.68 22.71 13.95
CA THR A 662 5.16 23.06 12.59
C THR A 662 5.54 21.86 11.74
N ALA A 663 5.71 20.68 12.35
CA ALA A 663 5.97 19.43 11.64
C ALA A 663 4.72 18.88 10.91
N PHE A 664 3.54 19.46 11.15
CA PHE A 664 2.26 19.07 10.58
C PHE A 664 1.87 20.07 9.48
N SER A 665 1.68 19.58 8.26
CA SER A 665 1.26 20.44 7.15
C SER A 665 -0.17 20.90 7.35
N SER A 666 -0.44 22.19 7.16
CA SER A 666 -1.81 22.74 7.16
C SER A 666 -2.69 22.11 6.08
N THR A 667 -2.12 21.56 5.00
CA THR A 667 -2.89 20.84 3.98
C THR A 667 -3.39 19.47 4.45
N GLN A 668 -2.76 18.89 5.47
CA GLN A 668 -3.16 17.60 6.07
C GLN A 668 -4.14 17.79 7.23
N LEU A 669 -4.42 19.03 7.63
CA LEU A 669 -5.31 19.38 8.73
C LEU A 669 -6.58 20.05 8.20
N ALA A 670 -7.73 19.70 8.77
CA ALA A 670 -8.99 20.35 8.49
C ALA A 670 -9.00 21.76 9.09
N PRO A 671 -9.48 22.78 8.36
CA PRO A 671 -9.70 24.10 8.94
C PRO A 671 -10.69 24.02 10.09
N CYS A 672 -10.45 24.74 11.18
CA CYS A 672 -11.33 24.72 12.35
C CYS A 672 -12.79 25.05 12.04
N SER A 673 -13.03 25.89 11.02
CA SER A 673 -14.36 26.24 10.52
C SER A 673 -15.17 25.05 10.00
N GLN A 674 -14.53 23.90 9.76
CA GLN A 674 -15.15 22.65 9.31
C GLN A 674 -15.18 21.57 10.40
N THR A 675 -14.85 21.93 11.65
CA THR A 675 -14.76 21.00 12.78
C THR A 675 -15.85 21.28 13.82
N ILE A 676 -15.93 20.39 14.82
CA ILE A 676 -16.83 20.49 15.97
C ILE A 676 -16.60 21.75 16.83
N LEU A 677 -15.48 22.46 16.62
CA LEU A 677 -15.22 23.74 17.29
C LEU A 677 -16.24 24.82 16.93
N MET A 678 -16.94 24.70 15.80
CA MET A 678 -18.00 25.63 15.42
C MET A 678 -19.36 25.30 16.06
N ASP A 679 -19.46 24.24 16.85
CA ASP A 679 -20.67 23.91 17.61
C ASP A 679 -20.72 24.70 18.93
N ARG A 680 -21.49 25.79 18.92
CA ARG A 680 -21.64 26.71 20.06
C ARG A 680 -22.26 26.06 21.29
N THR A 681 -23.05 25.00 21.13
CA THR A 681 -23.62 24.29 22.28
C THR A 681 -22.52 23.51 22.98
N ILE A 682 -21.70 22.80 22.22
CA ILE A 682 -20.56 22.06 22.76
C ILE A 682 -19.54 23.01 23.38
N MET A 683 -19.26 24.15 22.74
CA MET A 683 -18.34 25.17 23.26
C MET A 683 -18.88 25.85 24.52
N ALA A 684 -20.18 26.13 24.60
CA ALA A 684 -20.81 26.64 25.82
C ALA A 684 -20.69 25.65 26.98
N THR A 685 -20.96 24.36 26.74
CA THR A 685 -20.77 23.31 27.75
C THR A 685 -19.29 23.21 28.18
N TYR A 686 -18.35 23.31 27.24
CA TYR A 686 -16.92 23.32 27.55
C TYR A 686 -16.57 24.44 28.54
N VAL A 687 -16.98 25.69 28.27
CA VAL A 687 -16.73 26.82 29.17
C VAL A 687 -17.42 26.61 30.51
N GLN A 688 -18.66 26.12 30.52
CA GLN A 688 -19.41 25.87 31.74
C GLN A 688 -18.71 24.84 32.67
N ILE A 689 -18.12 23.79 32.09
CA ILE A 689 -17.46 22.73 32.86
C ILE A 689 -16.05 23.14 33.30
N THR A 690 -15.32 23.87 32.46
CA THR A 690 -13.88 24.12 32.65
C THR A 690 -13.54 25.51 33.16
N ASP A 691 -14.48 26.45 33.09
CA ASP A 691 -14.28 27.89 33.29
C ASP A 691 -13.25 28.53 32.33
N ASP A 692 -12.87 27.82 31.27
CA ASP A 692 -11.88 28.31 30.30
C ASP A 692 -12.53 29.14 29.19
N THR A 693 -12.73 30.43 29.45
CA THR A 693 -13.26 31.38 28.45
C THR A 693 -12.27 31.68 27.32
N GLY A 694 -10.98 31.37 27.48
CA GLY A 694 -9.96 31.62 26.45
C GLY A 694 -9.97 30.57 25.33
N GLY A 695 -10.71 29.47 25.50
CA GLY A 695 -10.90 28.44 24.48
C GLY A 695 -11.98 28.76 23.46
N VAL A 696 -12.73 29.86 23.65
CA VAL A 696 -13.83 30.31 22.80
C VAL A 696 -13.67 31.78 22.44
N ASP A 697 -14.13 32.17 21.26
CA ASP A 697 -14.11 33.55 20.80
C ASP A 697 -15.36 34.32 21.23
N ALA A 698 -15.43 35.61 20.85
CA ALA A 698 -16.56 36.47 21.20
C ALA A 698 -17.90 36.03 20.57
N SER A 699 -17.89 35.19 19.55
CA SER A 699 -19.07 34.62 18.91
C SER A 699 -19.54 33.32 19.56
N GLY A 700 -18.75 32.79 20.51
CA GLY A 700 -18.97 31.50 21.16
C GLY A 700 -18.43 30.32 20.37
N ASP A 701 -17.67 30.56 19.31
CA ASP A 701 -17.02 29.54 18.50
C ASP A 701 -15.65 29.19 19.11
N GLY A 702 -15.15 27.97 18.92
CA GLY A 702 -13.85 27.55 19.46
C GLY A 702 -12.70 28.39 18.89
N THR A 703 -11.78 28.84 19.76
CA THR A 703 -10.62 29.63 19.34
C THR A 703 -9.57 28.75 18.67
N CYS A 704 -9.10 29.16 17.50
CA CYS A 704 -8.10 28.42 16.74
C CYS A 704 -6.81 29.20 16.49
N TYR A 705 -5.71 28.54 16.81
CA TYR A 705 -4.37 28.92 16.45
C TYR A 705 -4.05 28.47 15.02
N ASP A 706 -3.52 29.41 14.24
CA ASP A 706 -3.20 29.24 12.82
C ASP A 706 -4.33 28.59 11.99
N SER A 707 -5.59 28.83 12.40
CA SER A 707 -6.82 28.29 11.78
C SER A 707 -7.01 26.77 11.83
N HIS A 708 -6.12 25.99 12.47
CA HIS A 708 -6.18 24.51 12.45
C HIS A 708 -6.08 23.87 13.85
N TRP A 709 -5.46 24.55 14.81
CA TRP A 709 -5.18 23.99 16.13
C TRP A 709 -6.02 24.62 17.21
N TRP A 710 -6.67 23.81 18.04
CA TRP A 710 -7.16 24.26 19.34
C TRP A 710 -6.05 24.09 20.39
N LEU A 711 -5.75 25.15 21.14
CA LEU A 711 -4.69 25.12 22.15
C LEU A 711 -5.28 25.04 23.57
N ALA A 712 -4.71 24.18 24.41
CA ALA A 712 -5.05 24.10 25.82
C ALA A 712 -4.64 25.38 26.61
N PRO A 713 -5.28 25.67 27.76
CA PRO A 713 -4.89 26.76 28.64
C PRO A 713 -3.44 26.68 29.15
N GLY A 714 -2.92 27.80 29.67
CA GLY A 714 -1.57 27.90 30.24
C GLY A 714 -0.49 28.04 29.17
N SER A 715 0.65 27.37 29.36
CA SER A 715 1.86 27.51 28.51
C SER A 715 1.59 27.29 27.03
N CYS A 716 0.63 26.44 26.68
CA CYS A 716 0.21 26.23 25.30
C CYS A 716 -0.30 27.51 24.62
N ARG A 717 -1.13 28.31 25.29
CA ARG A 717 -1.61 29.59 24.76
C ARG A 717 -0.63 30.72 24.99
N ASP A 718 0.00 30.76 26.16
CA ASP A 718 0.95 31.83 26.54
C ASP A 718 2.18 31.87 25.61
N LEU A 719 2.60 30.70 25.10
CA LEU A 719 3.73 30.55 24.19
C LEU A 719 3.31 30.16 22.76
N LEU A 720 2.04 30.40 22.39
CA LEU A 720 1.54 30.23 21.02
C LEU A 720 1.86 28.86 20.41
N GLY A 721 1.62 27.79 21.15
CA GLY A 721 1.80 26.40 20.69
C GLY A 721 3.19 25.80 20.95
N ALA A 722 4.19 26.61 21.30
CA ALA A 722 5.58 26.16 21.40
C ALA A 722 5.89 25.20 22.58
N GLN A 723 4.94 24.89 23.45
CA GLN A 723 5.09 23.90 24.52
C GLN A 723 3.90 22.94 24.57
N CYS A 724 3.33 22.62 23.41
CA CYS A 724 2.18 21.72 23.32
C CYS A 724 2.57 20.34 22.80
N VAL A 725 1.85 19.34 23.29
CA VAL A 725 1.81 17.99 22.73
C VAL A 725 0.76 17.96 21.61
N PRO A 726 1.13 17.64 20.36
CA PRO A 726 0.18 17.51 19.27
C PRO A 726 -0.74 16.31 19.49
N VAL A 727 -2.03 16.52 19.24
CA VAL A 727 -3.10 15.51 19.26
C VAL A 727 -3.83 15.55 17.92
N ILE A 728 -3.87 14.43 17.22
CA ILE A 728 -4.59 14.28 15.95
C ILE A 728 -5.84 13.42 16.15
N THR A 729 -6.97 13.91 15.64
CA THR A 729 -8.24 13.16 15.56
C THR A 729 -8.79 13.15 14.14
N GLY A 730 -9.79 12.32 13.87
CA GLY A 730 -10.45 12.18 12.58
C GLY A 730 -11.90 12.68 12.58
N GLY A 731 -12.56 12.49 11.44
CA GLY A 731 -13.95 12.92 11.23
C GLY A 731 -14.08 14.44 11.33
N ASN A 732 -15.06 14.92 12.08
CA ASN A 732 -15.24 16.34 12.39
C ASN A 732 -14.63 16.73 13.75
N GLY A 733 -13.87 15.85 14.41
CA GLY A 733 -13.35 16.06 15.75
C GLY A 733 -13.75 14.96 16.73
N TRP A 734 -13.50 13.69 16.40
CA TRP A 734 -13.87 12.56 17.28
C TRP A 734 -13.26 12.72 18.68
N MET A 735 -14.11 12.62 19.70
CA MET A 735 -13.76 12.79 21.13
C MET A 735 -13.10 14.12 21.51
N MET A 736 -13.05 15.09 20.59
CA MET A 736 -12.39 16.37 20.81
C MET A 736 -12.94 17.14 22.04
N PRO A 737 -14.27 17.22 22.28
CA PRO A 737 -14.78 17.89 23.48
C PRO A 737 -14.30 17.26 24.79
N ALA A 738 -14.18 15.93 24.81
CA ALA A 738 -13.68 15.21 25.97
C ALA A 738 -12.19 15.48 26.19
N PHE A 739 -11.39 15.52 25.12
CA PHE A 739 -9.97 15.84 25.21
C PHE A 739 -9.73 17.27 25.65
N MET A 740 -10.51 18.24 25.15
CA MET A 740 -10.47 19.64 25.58
C MET A 740 -10.77 19.79 27.08
N GLN A 741 -11.89 19.23 27.56
CA GLN A 741 -12.26 19.31 28.98
C GLN A 741 -11.21 18.66 29.88
N LYS A 742 -10.69 17.49 29.48
CA LYS A 742 -9.59 16.83 30.18
C LYS A 742 -8.38 17.76 30.21
N SER A 743 -8.01 18.34 29.08
CA SER A 743 -6.88 19.24 28.97
C SER A 743 -6.95 20.39 29.97
N ALA A 744 -8.09 21.09 30.01
CA ALA A 744 -8.28 22.24 30.88
C ALA A 744 -8.32 21.88 32.37
N ILE A 745 -9.10 20.86 32.76
CA ILE A 745 -9.27 20.48 34.17
C ILE A 745 -8.01 19.82 34.73
N TRP A 746 -7.32 19.05 33.90
CA TRP A 746 -6.15 18.28 34.32
C TRP A 746 -4.82 18.99 34.02
N GLY A 747 -4.84 20.17 33.42
CA GLY A 747 -3.63 20.93 33.09
C GLY A 747 -2.73 20.23 32.07
N LEU A 748 -3.32 19.56 31.08
CA LEU A 748 -2.58 18.93 29.99
C LEU A 748 -2.19 20.01 28.98
N GLN A 749 -0.94 20.00 28.51
CA GLN A 749 -0.46 20.92 27.48
C GLN A 749 -0.77 20.36 26.08
N LEU A 750 -2.04 20.23 25.71
CA LEU A 750 -2.44 19.66 24.41
C LEU A 750 -2.67 20.75 23.35
N ALA A 751 -2.24 20.48 22.12
CA ALA A 751 -2.75 21.13 20.92
C ALA A 751 -3.52 20.09 20.11
N ILE A 752 -4.79 20.34 19.81
CA ILE A 752 -5.68 19.36 19.19
C ILE A 752 -6.08 19.84 17.79
N ALA A 753 -5.84 19.01 16.78
CA ALA A 753 -6.25 19.25 15.40
C ALA A 753 -7.02 18.04 14.83
N VAL A 754 -7.78 18.31 13.78
CA VAL A 754 -8.53 17.30 13.02
C VAL A 754 -7.82 17.10 11.69
N ALA A 755 -7.58 15.85 11.30
CA ALA A 755 -7.00 15.55 9.99
C ALA A 755 -7.96 15.92 8.85
N ALA A 756 -7.44 16.40 7.72
CA ALA A 756 -8.23 16.85 6.57
C ALA A 756 -9.00 15.69 5.89
N THR A 757 -8.37 14.52 5.81
CA THR A 757 -8.97 13.31 5.26
C THR A 757 -8.71 12.11 6.16
N PHE A 758 -9.44 11.02 5.93
CA PHE A 758 -9.16 9.75 6.61
C PHE A 758 -7.78 9.19 6.27
N SER A 759 -7.27 9.43 5.06
CA SER A 759 -5.90 9.03 4.69
C SER A 759 -4.86 9.84 5.47
N ASP A 760 -5.05 11.15 5.58
CA ASP A 760 -4.16 12.00 6.39
C ASP A 760 -4.20 11.60 7.86
N TYR A 761 -5.37 11.21 8.35
CA TYR A 761 -5.52 10.72 9.72
C TYR A 761 -4.64 9.48 9.99
N LEU A 762 -4.63 8.52 9.07
CA LEU A 762 -3.78 7.33 9.18
C LEU A 762 -2.30 7.67 9.06
N ASP A 763 -1.94 8.51 8.09
CA ASP A 763 -0.57 8.94 7.82
C ASP A 763 0.03 9.69 9.02
N LEU A 764 -0.67 10.71 9.53
CA LEU A 764 -0.21 11.52 10.65
C LEU A 764 -0.02 10.67 11.92
N ALA A 765 -0.95 9.76 12.22
CA ALA A 765 -0.83 8.88 13.39
C ALA A 765 0.33 7.88 13.26
N ALA A 766 0.65 7.42 12.04
CA ALA A 766 1.73 6.47 11.80
C ALA A 766 3.12 7.11 11.73
N ASN A 767 3.21 8.32 11.15
CA ASN A 767 4.47 8.93 10.74
C ASN A 767 4.88 10.17 11.54
N LYS A 768 4.07 10.59 12.53
CA LYS A 768 4.39 11.71 13.43
C LYS A 768 4.48 11.23 14.87
N LEU A 769 5.34 11.88 15.65
CA LEU A 769 5.41 11.70 17.09
C LEU A 769 4.32 12.55 17.75
N CYS A 770 3.09 12.03 17.78
CA CYS A 770 1.93 12.69 18.37
C CYS A 770 1.07 11.74 19.21
N LEU A 771 0.13 12.32 19.95
CA LEU A 771 -1.01 11.57 20.47
C LEU A 771 -2.08 11.46 19.38
N PHE A 772 -2.83 10.39 19.39
CA PHE A 772 -3.93 10.20 18.44
C PHE A 772 -5.15 9.55 19.10
N TYR A 773 -6.32 9.82 18.53
CA TYR A 773 -7.55 9.13 18.88
C TYR A 773 -7.49 7.68 18.40
N TRP A 774 -8.01 6.74 19.17
CA TRP A 774 -8.25 5.40 18.65
C TRP A 774 -9.41 4.74 19.40
N TRP A 775 -10.20 3.98 18.66
CA TRP A 775 -11.21 3.08 19.19
C TRP A 775 -10.67 1.66 19.04
N GLU A 776 -10.49 0.96 20.16
CA GLU A 776 -9.86 -0.35 20.21
C GLU A 776 -10.91 -1.42 20.57
N PRO A 777 -10.98 -2.58 19.89
CA PRO A 777 -9.98 -3.11 18.95
C PRO A 777 -10.31 -2.83 17.50
N ASP A 778 -9.41 -2.11 16.83
CA ASP A 778 -9.50 -1.82 15.41
C ASP A 778 -8.15 -2.08 14.73
N ALA A 779 -8.16 -2.52 13.48
CA ALA A 779 -6.92 -2.95 12.83
C ALA A 779 -5.97 -1.80 12.44
N LEU A 780 -6.47 -0.56 12.38
CA LEU A 780 -5.79 0.57 11.72
C LEU A 780 -4.45 0.91 12.39
N PHE A 781 -4.41 0.91 13.73
CA PHE A 781 -3.23 1.35 14.49
C PHE A 781 -2.53 0.26 15.29
N ILE A 782 -2.95 -1.01 15.16
CA ILE A 782 -2.35 -2.12 15.91
C ILE A 782 -0.85 -2.28 15.65
N ALA A 783 -0.40 -1.99 14.42
CA ALA A 783 1.01 -2.04 14.06
C ALA A 783 1.87 -1.04 14.85
N LEU A 784 1.28 0.08 15.31
CA LEU A 784 1.97 1.11 16.09
C LEU A 784 2.21 0.70 17.56
N GLN A 785 1.72 -0.48 17.97
CA GLN A 785 1.71 -0.98 19.35
C GLN A 785 1.32 0.12 20.36
N PRO A 786 0.16 0.76 20.15
CA PRO A 786 -0.21 1.94 20.91
C PRO A 786 -0.51 1.62 22.37
N LYS A 787 -0.09 2.52 23.26
CA LYS A 787 -0.47 2.50 24.68
C LYS A 787 -1.51 3.57 24.96
N ARG A 788 -2.56 3.21 25.67
CA ARG A 788 -3.65 4.12 26.05
C ARG A 788 -3.21 5.06 27.17
N ILE A 789 -3.62 6.32 27.10
CA ILE A 789 -3.53 7.27 28.20
C ILE A 789 -4.67 7.02 29.19
N ILE A 790 -4.34 6.72 30.45
CA ILE A 790 -5.33 6.40 31.49
C ILE A 790 -5.76 7.66 32.24
N PHE A 791 -7.07 7.94 32.23
CA PHE A 791 -7.71 8.98 33.04
C PHE A 791 -8.44 8.37 34.24
N PRO A 792 -8.83 9.15 35.26
CA PRO A 792 -9.61 8.65 36.39
C PRO A 792 -10.83 7.82 35.96
N PRO A 793 -11.24 6.80 36.73
CA PRO A 793 -12.30 5.87 36.33
C PRO A 793 -13.59 6.57 35.89
N HIS A 794 -14.26 5.98 34.89
CA HIS A 794 -15.49 6.51 34.30
C HIS A 794 -16.57 6.82 35.37
N ASN A 795 -17.14 8.03 35.29
CA ASN A 795 -18.27 8.45 36.10
C ASN A 795 -19.50 8.68 35.20
N ALA A 796 -20.41 7.72 35.17
CA ALA A 796 -21.60 7.75 34.32
C ALA A 796 -22.51 8.97 34.60
N SER A 797 -22.65 9.40 35.85
CA SER A 797 -23.44 10.57 36.21
C SER A 797 -22.81 11.88 35.72
N ALA A 798 -21.48 11.98 35.73
CA ALA A 798 -20.79 13.13 35.17
C ALA A 798 -20.97 13.18 33.63
N TRP A 799 -20.74 12.06 32.95
CA TRP A 799 -20.87 11.95 31.50
C TRP A 799 -22.29 12.20 30.99
N ALA A 800 -23.32 11.78 31.74
CA ALA A 800 -24.71 12.09 31.43
C ALA A 800 -25.05 13.59 31.50
N ASN A 801 -24.22 14.39 32.18
CA ASN A 801 -24.31 15.84 32.24
C ASN A 801 -23.20 16.50 31.41
N GLU A 802 -22.70 15.81 30.37
CA GLU A 802 -21.65 16.29 29.44
C GLU A 802 -20.32 16.67 30.10
N ASN A 803 -20.09 16.21 31.34
CA ASN A 803 -18.83 16.34 32.04
C ASN A 803 -17.95 15.12 31.74
N TYR A 804 -17.03 15.31 30.81
CA TYR A 804 -16.14 14.30 30.25
C TYR A 804 -14.76 14.29 30.92
N THR A 805 -14.64 14.79 32.15
CA THR A 805 -13.34 14.86 32.86
C THR A 805 -12.76 13.50 33.24
N THR A 806 -13.62 12.49 33.45
CA THR A 806 -13.23 11.09 33.75
C THR A 806 -13.11 10.25 32.48
N SER A 807 -12.45 9.10 32.54
CA SER A 807 -12.36 8.15 31.42
C SER A 807 -13.72 7.87 30.79
N ASN A 808 -13.72 7.57 29.49
CA ASN A 808 -14.94 7.16 28.81
C ASN A 808 -15.44 5.82 29.36
N ALA A 809 -16.74 5.58 29.20
CA ALA A 809 -17.31 4.27 29.40
C ALA A 809 -16.56 3.26 28.52
N ASN A 810 -16.27 2.10 29.09
CA ASN A 810 -15.90 0.98 28.25
C ASN A 810 -17.15 0.46 27.55
N HIS A 811 -17.06 0.28 26.23
CA HIS A 811 -18.20 -0.19 25.47
C HIS A 811 -18.21 -1.71 25.51
N LYS A 812 -19.30 -2.27 26.02
CA LYS A 812 -19.51 -3.72 25.95
C LYS A 812 -20.10 -4.01 24.59
N LEU A 813 -19.36 -4.73 23.75
CA LEU A 813 -19.88 -5.18 22.47
C LEU A 813 -20.73 -6.41 22.72
N ASP A 814 -22.00 -6.32 22.30
CA ASP A 814 -22.99 -7.35 22.52
C ASP A 814 -23.06 -8.24 21.28
N THR A 815 -23.11 -9.56 21.45
CA THR A 815 -23.65 -10.41 20.38
C THR A 815 -25.16 -10.21 20.33
N VAL A 816 -25.72 -10.20 19.13
CA VAL A 816 -27.14 -10.03 18.90
C VAL A 816 -27.65 -11.24 18.13
N VAL A 817 -28.80 -11.77 18.54
CA VAL A 817 -29.45 -12.90 17.88
C VAL A 817 -30.87 -12.55 17.47
N SER A 818 -31.40 -13.25 16.47
CA SER A 818 -32.83 -13.16 16.15
C SER A 818 -33.66 -13.76 17.28
N TYR A 819 -34.90 -13.27 17.42
CA TYR A 819 -35.81 -13.67 18.48
C TYR A 819 -36.17 -15.18 18.47
N ASP A 820 -36.13 -15.81 17.29
CA ASP A 820 -36.50 -17.19 17.03
C ASP A 820 -35.33 -18.18 17.11
N LEU A 821 -34.08 -17.69 17.19
CA LEU A 821 -32.90 -18.55 17.14
C LEU A 821 -32.90 -19.63 18.23
N GLN A 822 -33.39 -19.30 19.43
CA GLN A 822 -33.50 -20.26 20.53
C GLN A 822 -34.43 -21.44 20.20
N ALA A 823 -35.48 -21.21 19.40
CA ALA A 823 -36.42 -22.24 19.00
C ALA A 823 -35.90 -23.10 17.84
N ILE A 824 -35.26 -22.47 16.85
CA ILE A 824 -34.86 -23.14 15.60
C ILE A 824 -33.45 -23.74 15.65
N ALA A 825 -32.56 -23.22 16.51
CA ALA A 825 -31.22 -23.74 16.75
C ALA A 825 -30.77 -23.48 18.21
N PRO A 826 -31.32 -24.21 19.18
CA PRO A 826 -31.05 -23.98 20.61
C PRO A 826 -29.56 -24.11 20.97
N ASP A 827 -28.83 -25.00 20.30
CA ASP A 827 -27.39 -25.21 20.52
C ASP A 827 -26.58 -23.99 20.03
N VAL A 828 -26.96 -23.42 18.87
CA VAL A 828 -26.34 -22.20 18.32
C VAL A 828 -26.67 -21.00 19.20
N HIS A 829 -27.92 -20.84 19.61
CA HIS A 829 -28.31 -19.79 20.56
C HIS A 829 -27.48 -19.90 21.85
N THR A 830 -27.38 -21.09 22.42
CA THR A 830 -26.61 -21.33 23.66
C THR A 830 -25.13 -21.01 23.46
N PHE A 831 -24.53 -21.40 22.33
CA PHE A 831 -23.16 -21.05 21.99
C PHE A 831 -22.96 -19.53 21.92
N ILE A 832 -23.78 -18.83 21.11
CA ILE A 832 -23.65 -17.38 20.95
C ILE A 832 -23.92 -16.65 22.27
N SER A 833 -24.91 -17.06 23.06
CA SER A 833 -25.20 -16.48 24.39
C SER A 833 -24.08 -16.69 25.42
N ASN A 834 -23.25 -17.72 25.26
CA ASN A 834 -22.10 -17.97 26.11
C ASN A 834 -20.77 -17.55 25.46
N PHE A 835 -20.81 -17.02 24.24
CA PHE A 835 -19.62 -16.60 23.53
C PHE A 835 -19.01 -15.38 24.24
N ASN A 836 -17.82 -15.58 24.79
CA ASN A 836 -17.03 -14.59 25.50
C ASN A 836 -15.61 -14.65 24.94
N PHE A 837 -15.00 -13.50 24.66
CA PHE A 837 -13.73 -13.44 23.95
C PHE A 837 -12.82 -12.40 24.62
N GLY A 838 -11.52 -12.66 24.75
CA GLY A 838 -10.59 -11.72 25.34
C GLY A 838 -10.27 -10.56 24.40
N ILE A 839 -10.18 -9.34 24.94
CA ILE A 839 -9.70 -8.18 24.14
C ILE A 839 -8.24 -8.39 23.70
N ASP A 840 -7.42 -9.03 24.53
CA ASP A 840 -6.03 -9.35 24.21
C ASP A 840 -5.92 -10.45 23.15
N ASP A 841 -6.82 -11.44 23.18
CA ASP A 841 -6.93 -12.43 22.11
C ASP A 841 -7.32 -11.76 20.79
N MET A 842 -8.23 -10.79 20.83
CA MET A 842 -8.66 -10.06 19.63
C MET A 842 -7.52 -9.21 19.07
N ARG A 843 -6.77 -8.51 19.93
CA ARG A 843 -5.55 -7.80 19.54
C ARG A 843 -4.52 -8.74 18.91
N ALA A 844 -4.31 -9.92 19.50
CA ALA A 844 -3.37 -10.90 18.98
C ALA A 844 -3.78 -11.42 17.60
N LEU A 845 -5.06 -11.72 17.39
CA LEU A 845 -5.58 -12.14 16.09
C LEU A 845 -5.50 -11.02 15.05
N LEU A 846 -5.83 -9.78 15.42
CA LEU A 846 -5.71 -8.63 14.53
C LEU A 846 -4.24 -8.33 14.19
N TYR A 847 -3.30 -8.55 15.12
CA TYR A 847 -1.87 -8.45 14.85
C TYR A 847 -1.42 -9.52 13.85
N GLN A 848 -1.83 -10.78 14.05
CA GLN A 848 -1.52 -11.87 13.12
C GLN A 848 -2.14 -11.64 11.73
N LYS A 849 -3.35 -11.07 11.69
CA LYS A 849 -3.99 -10.63 10.44
C LYS A 849 -3.15 -9.57 9.73
N ASN A 850 -2.69 -8.54 10.46
CA ASN A 850 -1.84 -7.49 9.88
C ASN A 850 -0.46 -8.00 9.45
N SER A 851 0.01 -9.14 9.98
CA SER A 851 1.21 -9.84 9.51
C SER A 851 0.99 -10.75 8.29
N GLY A 852 -0.21 -10.74 7.70
CA GLY A 852 -0.51 -11.45 6.44
C GLY A 852 -1.25 -12.79 6.60
N THR A 853 -1.72 -13.16 7.79
CA THR A 853 -2.54 -14.37 7.97
C THR A 853 -4.00 -14.11 7.55
N THR A 854 -4.59 -14.99 6.75
CA THR A 854 -6.00 -14.84 6.34
C THR A 854 -6.96 -15.02 7.53
N ILE A 855 -8.12 -14.35 7.49
CA ILE A 855 -9.16 -14.47 8.54
C ILE A 855 -9.68 -15.90 8.67
N ASP A 856 -9.81 -16.63 7.56
CA ASP A 856 -10.21 -18.04 7.57
C ASP A 856 -9.19 -18.91 8.31
N SER A 857 -7.89 -18.72 8.02
CA SER A 857 -6.82 -19.42 8.73
C SER A 857 -6.78 -19.05 10.21
N LEU A 858 -6.94 -17.77 10.56
CA LEU A 858 -6.99 -17.31 11.96
C LEU A 858 -8.16 -17.93 12.72
N ALA A 859 -9.34 -17.97 12.10
CA ALA A 859 -10.52 -18.58 12.69
C ALA A 859 -10.33 -20.08 12.90
N CYS A 860 -9.84 -20.81 11.88
CA CYS A 860 -9.55 -22.24 12.02
C CYS A 860 -8.52 -22.51 13.12
N MET A 861 -7.39 -21.79 13.13
CA MET A 861 -6.34 -21.97 14.13
C MET A 861 -6.84 -21.64 15.54
N TRP A 862 -7.59 -20.56 15.69
CA TRP A 862 -8.14 -20.17 16.98
C TRP A 862 -9.10 -21.25 17.50
N VAL A 863 -10.00 -21.75 16.67
CA VAL A 863 -10.95 -22.80 17.06
C VAL A 863 -10.21 -24.10 17.38
N ALA A 864 -9.22 -24.52 16.58
CA ALA A 864 -8.40 -25.71 16.85
C ALA A 864 -7.61 -25.60 18.17
N ASN A 865 -7.09 -24.41 18.49
CA ASN A 865 -6.35 -24.18 19.72
C ASN A 865 -7.24 -24.06 20.96
N ASN A 866 -8.54 -23.85 20.78
CA ASN A 866 -9.53 -23.67 21.84
C ASN A 866 -10.67 -24.71 21.74
N GLU A 867 -10.36 -25.90 21.22
CA GLU A 867 -11.34 -26.97 20.99
C GLU A 867 -11.87 -27.60 22.30
N ASN A 868 -11.04 -27.62 23.36
CA ASN A 868 -11.40 -28.13 24.70
C ASN A 868 -12.13 -27.06 25.52
#